data_AF-A0A940BUL7-F1
#
_entry.id   AF-A0A940BUL7-F1
#
_cell.length_a   1.000
_cell.length_b   1.000
_cell.length_c   1.000
_cell.angle_alpha   90.00
_cell.angle_beta   90.00
_cell.angle_gamma   90.00
#
_symmetry.space_group_name_H-M   'P 1'
#
loop_
_entity.id
_entity.type
_entity.pdbx_description
1 polymer ?
#
loop_
_entity_poly.entity_id
_entity_poly.type
_entity_poly.pdbx_seq_one_letter_code
_entity_poly.pdbx_strand_id
1 'polypeptide(L)'
;MKYHTLFLLSILLRIPLHAEAQKKDSITFAVMGNSISTYYGYIPDGYKVFYTEDREKKYGIQVGDTWWMQLSRLSGLTFLANASWSGSRVSCDLLDSDAPFVSNARVAAVGRAGIPDIIFIMGGTNDWNQAKLPLGEFSTDTFTDSLTFRGAYAMLLHKLSTRYPSTKLVCLSITPRSAGVTQLNGIGYSQADANESIKKIAKQFGGYYIDCTTIPFSSNWSSYTLDKLHPTASGASLMANAIYKELLAQNIITSDLRQNSETVEAECLLDLSFDANGIVNKGSYNAKVGSHGQATTLYDKANDTYYGCTKVTASDYFYALYDEGSPLSEAFNSSVTWETLVRLEGLADENGKISKTCFFGNEQDGGWSFYNSQLASAFTYRHESGVASTVKNLGGDSIAVSGKFYHLVVTMDRASHIIRYFINGKLVCTGTRAGTDMVPPQCGTVKGKRNMWICLGGNPTAGSSSAGSQNSSACSFIFARIYNGALTQKAAQNLYTDHVRMFTEPVAPQGNDLILDCQFTPDGALNNAVSYRHIPIEMAGNVPLQYNATIQSYEAQFNGKTSQFFKFFVGDQPSIMSQLSDAYSVEIYCQNSTEKPKASTRPLCFVNGYGFGLHMNSQGNICYTTTTQGNKTDGSYAKTQWSWIGVGSLTTDYTHYVIVYDRLHFVSRFYINGEEKAVRYLTFKECPIYEWAPSTWLAIGGDALGTYNNATKVGNYPFMGKVAMVRVWGKALTEDDVKQMYNVTQNKQVAFTTGTNGYATCCVPFVTSVPDGFTAYVVSEVTNTSVVLKEVASSGDILPQGIPVIMKGASRSNFTLSAIDQSTEYTNTDISSQPNYLVGSYCQKTITTGTGYYLKTSGNSMYRATTDYSLPACSCYLPSTAKRSLYSIEVQESEDIVPSLQQNPNSIPSYDLQGRRIVNTHKGISIKEGKKIITH
;
A
#
# COMPACT_ATOMS: atom_id res chain seq x y z
N MET A 1 -28.05 82.46 15.75
CA MET A 1 -28.32 82.57 14.30
C MET A 1 -27.97 81.22 13.69
N LYS A 2 -28.94 80.42 13.24
CA LYS A 2 -29.70 80.54 11.97
C LYS A 2 -28.91 80.02 10.73
N TYR A 3 -29.39 78.87 10.22
CA TYR A 3 -29.58 78.49 8.79
C TYR A 3 -28.33 78.16 7.94
N HIS A 4 -28.17 76.90 7.46
CA HIS A 4 -28.58 76.37 6.13
C HIS A 4 -27.49 76.59 5.04
N THR A 5 -27.27 75.83 3.96
CA THR A 5 -27.85 74.60 3.35
C THR A 5 -27.13 74.38 1.99
N LEU A 6 -26.78 73.11 1.71
CA LEU A 6 -26.73 72.35 0.42
C LEU A 6 -25.97 72.81 -0.87
N PHE A 7 -25.29 71.77 -1.44
CA PHE A 7 -25.23 71.29 -2.86
C PHE A 7 -24.43 72.12 -3.90
N LEU A 8 -23.68 71.58 -4.88
CA LEU A 8 -23.72 70.31 -5.64
C LEU A 8 -22.34 69.99 -6.29
N LEU A 9 -22.12 68.69 -6.58
CA LEU A 9 -21.33 68.05 -7.67
C LEU A 9 -20.57 68.98 -8.64
N SER A 10 -19.29 68.78 -8.96
CA SER A 10 -18.76 67.59 -9.65
C SER A 10 -17.26 67.74 -9.91
N ILE A 11 -16.47 66.67 -9.74
CA ILE A 11 -15.60 66.06 -10.78
C ILE A 11 -14.72 65.01 -10.10
N LEU A 12 -14.72 63.85 -10.73
CA LEU A 12 -14.02 62.62 -10.39
C LEU A 12 -12.50 62.79 -10.39
N LEU A 13 -11.86 62.29 -9.33
CA LEU A 13 -10.64 61.50 -9.46
C LEU A 13 -10.66 60.42 -8.37
N ARG A 14 -11.05 59.22 -8.80
CA ARG A 14 -11.01 58.00 -8.02
C ARG A 14 -9.54 57.66 -7.75
N ILE A 15 -9.10 57.85 -6.51
CA ILE A 15 -8.04 57.01 -5.95
C ILE A 15 -8.77 55.85 -5.27
N PRO A 16 -8.61 54.59 -5.74
CA PRO A 16 -9.06 53.49 -4.94
C PRO A 16 -8.08 53.37 -3.76
N LEU A 17 -8.50 53.82 -2.58
CA LEU A 17 -8.02 53.27 -1.33
C LEU A 17 -8.44 51.80 -1.31
N HIS A 18 -7.65 50.94 -1.96
CA HIS A 18 -7.59 49.55 -1.59
C HIS A 18 -6.95 49.53 -0.21
N ALA A 19 -7.79 49.52 0.83
CA ALA A 19 -7.40 48.87 2.06
C ALA A 19 -7.12 47.41 1.67
N GLU A 20 -5.85 47.04 1.56
CA GLU A 20 -5.46 45.64 1.54
C GLU A 20 -6.05 45.00 2.80
N ALA A 21 -7.10 44.20 2.62
CA ALA A 21 -7.61 43.37 3.69
C ALA A 21 -6.46 42.44 4.10
N GLN A 22 -5.95 42.60 5.33
CA GLN A 22 -5.07 41.60 5.93
C GLN A 22 -5.73 40.23 5.76
N LYS A 23 -5.08 39.35 4.99
CA LYS A 23 -5.55 38.00 4.73
C LYS A 23 -5.53 37.24 6.05
N LYS A 24 -6.71 36.94 6.60
CA LYS A 24 -6.83 36.17 7.85
C LYS A 24 -6.36 34.73 7.60
N ASP A 25 -5.33 34.28 8.32
CA ASP A 25 -4.66 32.98 8.11
C ASP A 25 -5.55 31.75 8.33
N SER A 26 -6.70 31.92 8.99
CA SER A 26 -7.71 30.86 9.13
C SER A 26 -9.14 31.42 9.21
N ILE A 27 -10.08 30.74 8.54
CA ILE A 27 -11.51 31.01 8.68
C ILE A 27 -12.03 30.17 9.85
N THR A 28 -12.55 30.85 10.87
CA THR A 28 -13.05 30.27 12.11
C THR A 28 -14.56 30.03 12.07
N PHE A 29 -15.04 29.03 12.80
CA PHE A 29 -16.48 28.80 12.94
C PHE A 29 -16.90 28.49 14.38
N ALA A 30 -18.14 28.83 14.68
CA ALA A 30 -18.83 28.41 15.89
C ALA A 30 -20.12 27.66 15.58
N VAL A 31 -20.57 26.82 16.51
CA VAL A 31 -21.80 26.04 16.39
C VAL A 31 -22.82 26.52 17.41
N MET A 32 -24.04 26.80 16.96
CA MET A 32 -25.20 27.04 17.82
C MET A 32 -26.23 25.96 17.53
N GLY A 33 -26.25 24.88 18.33
CA GLY A 33 -27.03 23.68 18.01
C GLY A 33 -27.84 23.09 19.16
N ASN A 34 -28.62 22.07 18.86
CA ASN A 34 -29.35 21.29 19.87
C ASN A 34 -28.53 20.05 20.30
N SER A 35 -29.18 19.02 20.84
CA SER A 35 -28.54 17.79 21.31
C SER A 35 -27.64 17.10 20.27
N ILE A 36 -27.97 17.19 18.98
CA ILE A 36 -27.20 16.63 17.85
C ILE A 36 -25.77 17.21 17.78
N SER A 37 -25.59 18.43 18.28
CA SER A 37 -24.32 19.17 18.21
C SER A 37 -23.60 19.29 19.56
N THR A 38 -24.09 18.65 20.62
CA THR A 38 -23.45 18.70 21.95
C THR A 38 -22.28 17.72 22.06
N TYR A 39 -21.33 18.00 22.95
CA TYR A 39 -20.35 17.04 23.46
C TYR A 39 -19.82 17.56 24.80
N TYR A 40 -19.68 16.70 25.81
CA TYR A 40 -19.22 17.15 27.13
C TYR A 40 -17.82 17.77 27.04
N GLY A 41 -17.54 18.82 27.82
CA GLY A 41 -16.26 19.54 27.75
C GLY A 41 -16.08 20.46 26.54
N TYR A 42 -17.02 20.47 25.58
CA TYR A 42 -16.96 21.36 24.39
C TYR A 42 -18.08 22.39 24.33
N ILE A 43 -19.06 22.35 25.23
CA ILE A 43 -20.13 23.35 25.40
C ILE A 43 -19.95 24.12 26.73
N PRO A 44 -20.63 25.27 26.98
CA PRO A 44 -20.50 25.98 28.25
C PRO A 44 -20.93 25.15 29.45
N ASP A 45 -20.30 25.38 30.59
CA ASP A 45 -20.66 24.72 31.84
C ASP A 45 -22.12 25.02 32.21
N GLY A 46 -22.81 24.01 32.73
CA GLY A 46 -24.24 24.07 33.01
C GLY A 46 -25.16 23.85 31.81
N TYR A 47 -24.64 23.83 30.57
CA TYR A 47 -25.45 23.54 29.40
C TYR A 47 -25.74 22.04 29.33
N LYS A 48 -26.99 21.67 29.05
CA LYS A 48 -27.37 20.26 28.98
C LYS A 48 -26.69 19.58 27.80
N VAL A 49 -26.02 18.45 28.06
CA VAL A 49 -25.30 17.65 27.06
C VAL A 49 -26.05 16.35 26.74
N PHE A 50 -26.03 15.93 25.48
CA PHE A 50 -26.51 14.61 25.06
C PHE A 50 -25.37 13.60 24.99
N TYR A 51 -24.27 13.92 24.29
CA TYR A 51 -23.06 13.10 24.22
C TYR A 51 -22.22 13.30 25.49
N THR A 52 -22.63 12.63 26.57
CA THR A 52 -21.95 12.62 27.87
C THR A 52 -20.77 11.65 27.89
N GLU A 53 -19.90 11.75 28.90
CA GLU A 53 -18.85 10.75 29.16
C GLU A 53 -19.39 9.31 29.18
N ASP A 54 -20.56 9.09 29.81
CA ASP A 54 -21.17 7.76 29.86
C ASP A 54 -21.62 7.26 28.48
N ARG A 55 -22.08 8.18 27.61
CA ARG A 55 -22.45 7.83 26.24
C ARG A 55 -21.24 7.63 25.34
N GLU A 56 -20.15 8.37 25.56
CA GLU A 56 -18.85 8.08 24.95
C GLU A 56 -18.44 6.64 25.29
N LYS A 57 -18.44 6.25 26.58
CA LYS A 57 -18.11 4.88 27.02
C LYS A 57 -19.04 3.83 26.43
N LYS A 58 -20.34 4.11 26.37
CA LYS A 58 -21.36 3.15 25.90
C LYS A 58 -21.34 2.95 24.38
N TYR A 59 -21.09 4.00 23.61
CA TYR A 59 -21.25 4.00 22.15
C TYR A 59 -19.94 4.21 21.38
N GLY A 60 -18.82 4.44 22.07
CA GLY A 60 -17.50 4.67 21.46
C GLY A 60 -17.39 5.97 20.66
N ILE A 61 -18.28 6.94 20.87
CA ILE A 61 -18.32 8.19 20.11
C ILE A 61 -17.46 9.24 20.81
N GLN A 62 -16.37 9.63 20.17
CA GLN A 62 -15.47 10.67 20.65
C GLN A 62 -15.83 12.04 20.07
N VAL A 63 -15.27 13.12 20.64
CA VAL A 63 -15.51 14.49 20.12
C VAL A 63 -15.12 14.63 18.65
N GLY A 64 -14.04 13.94 18.24
CA GLY A 64 -13.55 13.90 16.87
C GLY A 64 -14.54 13.29 15.87
N ASP A 65 -15.51 12.52 16.36
CA ASP A 65 -16.54 11.86 15.57
C ASP A 65 -17.78 12.74 15.39
N THR A 66 -17.88 13.88 16.07
CA THR A 66 -19.01 14.79 15.89
C THR A 66 -19.00 15.45 14.50
N TRP A 67 -20.16 15.78 13.95
CA TRP A 67 -20.26 16.32 12.59
C TRP A 67 -19.47 17.62 12.43
N TRP A 68 -19.39 18.45 13.48
CA TRP A 68 -18.71 19.75 13.43
C TRP A 68 -17.20 19.61 13.53
N MET A 69 -16.67 18.65 14.30
CA MET A 69 -15.24 18.34 14.26
C MET A 69 -14.84 17.66 12.95
N GLN A 70 -15.68 16.76 12.43
CA GLN A 70 -15.46 16.17 11.12
C GLN A 70 -15.53 17.23 10.00
N LEU A 71 -16.46 18.19 10.08
CA LEU A 71 -16.55 19.30 9.14
C LEU A 71 -15.30 20.19 9.21
N SER A 72 -14.80 20.51 10.40
CA SER A 72 -13.51 21.21 10.56
C SER A 72 -12.38 20.46 9.86
N ARG A 73 -12.31 19.13 10.03
CA ARG A 73 -11.35 18.26 9.35
C ARG A 73 -11.55 18.18 7.84
N LEU A 74 -12.76 18.26 7.31
CA LEU A 74 -13.02 18.18 5.86
C LEU A 74 -12.76 19.52 5.16
N SER A 75 -13.20 20.62 5.78
CA SER A 75 -13.27 21.95 5.15
C SER A 75 -12.04 22.84 5.39
N GLY A 76 -11.28 22.61 6.46
CA GLY A 76 -10.24 23.56 6.89
C GLY A 76 -10.68 24.71 7.76
N LEU A 77 -11.97 24.79 8.07
CA LEU A 77 -12.46 25.74 9.05
C LEU A 77 -11.91 25.42 10.45
N THR A 78 -11.51 26.45 11.18
CA THR A 78 -10.99 26.33 12.55
C THR A 78 -12.14 26.42 13.55
N PHE A 79 -12.30 25.39 14.38
CA PHE A 79 -13.32 25.38 15.43
C PHE A 79 -13.01 26.42 16.52
N LEU A 80 -14.00 27.26 16.85
CA LEU A 80 -13.85 28.34 17.83
C LEU A 80 -14.67 28.08 19.10
N ALA A 81 -15.96 27.83 18.95
CA ALA A 81 -16.87 27.64 20.08
C ALA A 81 -18.09 26.80 19.70
N ASN A 82 -18.74 26.22 20.70
CA ASN A 82 -19.98 25.46 20.54
C ASN A 82 -20.97 25.84 21.64
N ALA A 83 -21.99 26.62 21.29
CA ALA A 83 -23.10 27.03 22.15
C ALA A 83 -24.31 26.10 21.98
N SER A 84 -24.08 24.78 21.99
CA SER A 84 -25.15 23.80 21.84
C SER A 84 -25.79 23.40 23.16
N TRP A 85 -27.11 23.20 23.17
CA TRP A 85 -27.87 22.82 24.37
C TRP A 85 -28.88 21.71 24.06
N SER A 86 -28.74 20.58 24.74
CA SER A 86 -29.57 19.38 24.56
C SER A 86 -31.03 19.61 24.93
N GLY A 87 -31.95 19.32 24.01
CA GLY A 87 -33.38 19.52 24.17
C GLY A 87 -33.89 20.96 24.01
N SER A 88 -33.00 21.92 23.70
CA SER A 88 -33.35 23.32 23.50
C SER A 88 -34.22 23.57 22.26
N ARG A 89 -35.16 24.50 22.38
CA ARG A 89 -36.01 25.04 21.29
C ARG A 89 -35.51 26.42 20.86
N VAL A 90 -35.82 26.81 19.63
CA VAL A 90 -35.62 28.19 19.18
C VAL A 90 -36.67 29.10 19.84
N SER A 91 -37.93 28.70 19.75
CA SER A 91 -39.06 29.31 20.44
C SER A 91 -38.94 29.19 21.96
N CYS A 92 -39.48 30.18 22.67
CA CYS A 92 -39.35 30.34 24.09
C CYS A 92 -40.64 30.88 24.70
N ASP A 93 -41.21 30.14 25.65
CA ASP A 93 -42.36 30.50 26.48
C ASP A 93 -41.95 31.15 27.82
N LEU A 94 -40.65 31.12 28.18
CA LEU A 94 -40.09 31.65 29.42
C LEU A 94 -38.74 32.32 29.17
N LEU A 95 -38.74 33.66 29.03
CA LEU A 95 -37.55 34.43 28.65
C LEU A 95 -36.41 34.45 29.70
N ASP A 96 -36.66 33.99 30.93
CA ASP A 96 -35.66 33.91 32.01
C ASP A 96 -34.79 32.63 31.95
N SER A 97 -34.87 31.85 30.86
CA SER A 97 -34.04 30.66 30.64
C SER A 97 -32.90 30.92 29.65
N ASP A 98 -31.71 30.43 29.96
CA ASP A 98 -30.55 30.47 29.05
C ASP A 98 -30.60 29.38 27.95
N ALA A 99 -31.44 28.37 28.10
CA ALA A 99 -31.49 27.21 27.21
C ALA A 99 -31.96 27.52 25.76
N PRO A 100 -33.00 28.34 25.53
CA PRO A 100 -33.50 28.63 24.19
C PRO A 100 -32.45 29.32 23.31
N PHE A 101 -32.53 29.13 22.00
CA PHE A 101 -31.57 29.77 21.09
C PHE A 101 -31.59 31.30 21.21
N VAL A 102 -32.79 31.87 21.41
CA VAL A 102 -33.00 33.31 21.47
C VAL A 102 -32.48 33.97 22.76
N SER A 103 -31.98 33.21 23.73
CA SER A 103 -31.45 33.76 24.98
C SER A 103 -30.18 34.57 24.72
N ASN A 104 -30.02 35.67 25.48
CA ASN A 104 -28.85 36.53 25.32
C ASN A 104 -27.56 35.81 25.73
N ALA A 105 -27.62 34.96 26.75
CA ALA A 105 -26.49 34.13 27.18
C ALA A 105 -26.03 33.19 26.07
N ARG A 106 -26.96 32.52 25.38
CA ARG A 106 -26.61 31.58 24.32
C ARG A 106 -26.14 32.26 23.05
N VAL A 107 -26.73 33.40 22.70
CA VAL A 107 -26.21 34.27 21.62
C VAL A 107 -24.78 34.73 21.93
N ALA A 108 -24.49 35.14 23.17
CA ALA A 108 -23.14 35.54 23.56
C ALA A 108 -22.14 34.38 23.59
N ALA A 109 -22.57 33.18 23.98
CA ALA A 109 -21.72 32.00 24.08
C ALA A 109 -21.11 31.54 22.75
N VAL A 110 -21.74 31.89 21.61
CA VAL A 110 -21.20 31.60 20.27
C VAL A 110 -19.87 32.32 20.02
N GLY A 111 -19.68 33.50 20.63
CA GLY A 111 -18.45 34.28 20.53
C GLY A 111 -17.55 34.23 21.77
N ARG A 112 -17.74 33.24 22.66
CA ARG A 112 -17.01 33.16 23.95
C ARG A 112 -15.48 33.03 23.81
N ALA A 113 -15.02 32.57 22.65
CA ALA A 113 -13.60 32.37 22.32
C ALA A 113 -13.12 33.34 21.22
N GLY A 114 -13.88 34.40 20.95
CA GLY A 114 -13.64 35.35 19.86
C GLY A 114 -14.82 35.44 18.90
N ILE A 115 -14.74 36.37 17.93
CA ILE A 115 -15.78 36.55 16.91
C ILE A 115 -15.55 35.53 15.78
N PRO A 116 -16.47 34.57 15.55
CA PRO A 116 -16.32 33.58 14.48
C PRO A 116 -16.57 34.19 13.10
N ASP A 117 -15.94 33.66 12.06
CA ASP A 117 -16.24 34.06 10.67
C ASP A 117 -17.54 33.41 10.17
N ILE A 118 -17.87 32.22 10.68
CA ILE A 118 -19.08 31.46 10.34
C ILE A 118 -19.79 30.97 11.60
N ILE A 119 -21.11 31.10 11.67
CA ILE A 119 -21.94 30.46 12.70
C ILE A 119 -22.86 29.44 12.02
N PHE A 120 -22.69 28.17 12.39
CA PHE A 120 -23.61 27.11 12.00
C PHE A 120 -24.76 27.00 13.01
N ILE A 121 -25.99 27.18 12.53
CA ILE A 121 -27.20 27.23 13.37
C ILE A 121 -28.04 25.99 13.10
N MET A 122 -28.21 25.13 14.11
CA MET A 122 -29.00 23.90 14.01
C MET A 122 -30.09 23.85 15.08
N GLY A 123 -31.16 24.60 14.84
CA GLY A 123 -32.34 24.72 15.71
C GLY A 123 -33.64 24.39 14.97
N GLY A 124 -34.67 23.95 15.70
CA GLY A 124 -35.99 23.60 15.15
C GLY A 124 -36.45 22.17 15.41
N THR A 125 -35.52 21.22 15.61
CA THR A 125 -35.85 19.81 15.90
C THR A 125 -36.77 19.69 17.11
N ASN A 126 -36.48 20.40 18.20
CA ASN A 126 -37.28 20.33 19.43
C ASN A 126 -38.54 21.18 19.34
N ASP A 127 -38.54 22.28 18.57
CA ASP A 127 -39.73 23.09 18.31
C ASP A 127 -40.80 22.23 17.63
N TRP A 128 -40.40 21.48 16.59
CA TRP A 128 -41.28 20.53 15.92
C TRP A 128 -41.67 19.36 16.82
N ASN A 129 -40.71 18.70 17.49
CA ASN A 129 -40.96 17.47 18.26
C ASN A 129 -41.75 17.69 19.57
N GLN A 130 -41.51 18.78 20.28
CA GLN A 130 -42.18 19.07 21.55
C GLN A 130 -43.51 19.81 21.35
N ALA A 131 -43.79 20.31 20.13
CA ALA A 131 -45.09 20.78 19.63
C ALA A 131 -45.90 21.65 20.60
N LYS A 132 -45.24 22.61 21.27
CA LYS A 132 -45.91 23.47 22.26
C LYS A 132 -46.37 24.82 21.73
N LEU A 133 -45.73 25.32 20.67
CA LEU A 133 -45.86 26.69 20.20
C LEU A 133 -46.08 26.70 18.68
N PRO A 134 -47.01 27.53 18.16
CA PRO A 134 -47.42 27.49 16.77
C PRO A 134 -46.30 27.90 15.81
N LEU A 135 -46.47 27.57 14.52
CA LEU A 135 -45.52 27.94 13.48
C LEU A 135 -45.38 29.47 13.34
N GLY A 136 -46.46 30.22 13.54
CA GLY A 136 -46.51 31.68 13.48
C GLY A 136 -46.63 32.22 12.05
N GLU A 137 -46.55 33.54 11.93
CA GLU A 137 -46.53 34.26 10.65
C GLU A 137 -45.13 34.82 10.34
N PHE A 138 -44.86 35.11 9.07
CA PHE A 138 -43.65 35.85 8.71
C PHE A 138 -43.84 37.32 9.07
N SER A 139 -43.17 37.81 10.12
CA SER A 139 -43.22 39.21 10.57
C SER A 139 -41.91 39.94 10.28
N THR A 140 -42.00 41.21 9.88
CA THR A 140 -40.85 42.08 9.58
C THR A 140 -40.63 43.20 10.59
N ASP A 141 -41.57 43.45 11.52
CA ASP A 141 -41.72 44.80 12.06
C ASP A 141 -41.22 44.98 13.51
N THR A 142 -40.93 43.90 14.25
CA THR A 142 -40.44 44.04 15.65
C THR A 142 -39.43 43.00 16.15
N PHE A 143 -39.22 41.86 15.47
CA PHE A 143 -38.32 40.77 15.91
C PHE A 143 -38.39 40.42 17.42
N THR A 144 -39.59 40.49 18.02
CA THR A 144 -39.81 40.30 19.47
C THR A 144 -40.64 39.07 19.80
N ASP A 145 -41.25 38.43 18.79
CA ASP A 145 -42.06 37.24 18.98
C ASP A 145 -41.17 36.03 19.30
N SER A 146 -41.24 35.58 20.55
CA SER A 146 -40.57 34.35 21.02
C SER A 146 -41.52 33.16 21.09
N LEU A 147 -42.83 33.39 20.96
CA LEU A 147 -43.90 32.42 21.22
C LEU A 147 -44.33 31.68 19.95
N THR A 148 -43.77 32.01 18.79
CA THR A 148 -43.94 31.25 17.56
C THR A 148 -42.59 30.83 16.97
N PHE A 149 -42.57 29.75 16.19
CA PHE A 149 -41.32 29.28 15.58
C PHE A 149 -40.72 30.31 14.61
N ARG A 150 -41.54 30.85 13.69
CA ARG A 150 -41.10 31.86 12.71
C ARG A 150 -40.63 33.13 13.39
N GLY A 151 -41.40 33.64 14.36
CA GLY A 151 -41.02 34.81 15.15
C GLY A 151 -39.68 34.62 15.85
N ALA A 152 -39.53 33.49 16.57
CA ALA A 152 -38.34 33.24 17.37
C ALA A 152 -37.09 33.03 16.51
N TYR A 153 -37.21 32.37 15.35
CA TYR A 153 -36.09 32.21 14.42
C TYR A 153 -35.67 33.54 13.80
N ALA A 154 -36.63 34.42 13.46
CA ALA A 154 -36.33 35.77 12.99
C ALA A 154 -35.66 36.62 14.08
N MET A 155 -36.16 36.55 15.32
CA MET A 155 -35.52 37.19 16.48
C MET A 155 -34.09 36.67 16.71
N LEU A 156 -33.86 35.35 16.58
CA LEU A 156 -32.53 34.76 16.71
C LEU A 156 -31.56 35.34 15.68
N LEU A 157 -31.93 35.32 14.39
CA LEU A 157 -31.05 35.84 13.34
C LEU A 157 -30.82 37.34 13.46
N HIS A 158 -31.82 38.11 13.91
CA HIS A 158 -31.66 39.51 14.24
C HIS A 158 -30.63 39.74 15.36
N LYS A 159 -30.72 38.97 16.45
CA LYS A 159 -29.74 39.06 17.55
C LYS A 159 -28.33 38.67 17.11
N LEU A 160 -28.19 37.59 16.35
CA LEU A 160 -26.88 37.14 15.85
C LEU A 160 -26.26 38.13 14.87
N SER A 161 -27.03 38.65 13.91
CA SER A 161 -26.52 39.63 12.94
C SER A 161 -26.21 40.98 13.58
N THR A 162 -26.96 41.38 14.61
CA THR A 162 -26.68 42.61 15.37
C THR A 162 -25.40 42.47 16.19
N ARG A 163 -25.21 41.31 16.85
CA ARG A 163 -24.04 41.08 17.72
C ARG A 163 -22.77 40.74 16.93
N TYR A 164 -22.90 40.06 15.80
CA TYR A 164 -21.80 39.56 14.98
C TYR A 164 -21.96 40.02 13.52
N PRO A 165 -21.86 41.33 13.23
CA PRO A 165 -22.22 41.90 11.93
C PRO A 165 -21.32 41.45 10.77
N SER A 166 -20.11 40.95 11.06
CA SER A 166 -19.15 40.47 10.05
C SER A 166 -19.18 38.94 9.86
N THR A 167 -20.09 38.25 10.53
CA THR A 167 -20.11 36.78 10.58
C THR A 167 -21.16 36.22 9.63
N LYS A 168 -20.78 35.21 8.84
CA LYS A 168 -21.72 34.48 7.97
C LYS A 168 -22.61 33.56 8.80
N LEU A 169 -23.93 33.74 8.71
CA LEU A 169 -24.91 32.87 9.37
C LEU A 169 -25.31 31.74 8.42
N VAL A 170 -25.06 30.49 8.81
CA VAL A 170 -25.38 29.30 8.03
C VAL A 170 -26.43 28.47 8.77
N CYS A 171 -27.67 28.53 8.31
CA CYS A 171 -28.81 27.85 8.91
C CYS A 171 -28.94 26.44 8.34
N LEU A 172 -28.85 25.43 9.20
CA LEU A 172 -29.04 24.03 8.85
C LEU A 172 -30.52 23.65 9.01
N SER A 173 -31.08 22.97 8.02
CA SER A 173 -32.42 22.42 8.14
C SER A 173 -32.51 21.31 9.20
N ILE A 174 -33.72 21.04 9.68
CA ILE A 174 -33.99 19.89 10.56
C ILE A 174 -33.62 18.61 9.80
N THR A 175 -32.74 17.80 10.39
CA THR A 175 -32.35 16.50 9.83
C THR A 175 -33.53 15.52 9.79
N PRO A 176 -33.54 14.58 8.82
CA PRO A 176 -34.59 13.58 8.73
C PRO A 176 -34.69 12.77 10.01
N ARG A 177 -35.92 12.55 10.47
CA ARG A 177 -36.21 11.69 11.62
C ARG A 177 -37.35 10.74 11.29
N SER A 178 -37.20 9.48 11.69
CA SER A 178 -38.27 8.45 11.70
C SER A 178 -39.20 8.49 10.46
N ALA A 179 -40.46 8.94 10.60
CA ALA A 179 -41.49 8.87 9.56
C ALA A 179 -41.35 9.92 8.43
N GLY A 180 -40.26 10.69 8.41
CA GLY A 180 -39.95 11.64 7.34
C GLY A 180 -40.41 13.07 7.63
N VAL A 181 -40.04 13.98 6.74
CA VAL A 181 -40.15 15.44 6.96
C VAL A 181 -41.55 16.01 6.78
N THR A 182 -42.48 15.24 6.19
CA THR A 182 -43.87 15.65 5.91
C THR A 182 -44.83 15.37 7.06
N GLN A 183 -44.39 14.65 8.10
CA GLN A 183 -45.21 14.34 9.26
C GLN A 183 -45.60 15.63 10.01
N LEU A 184 -46.90 15.85 10.21
CA LEU A 184 -47.41 16.94 11.05
C LEU A 184 -47.15 16.62 12.53
N ASN A 185 -46.76 17.64 13.29
CA ASN A 185 -46.71 17.56 14.75
C ASN A 185 -48.10 17.76 15.38
N GLY A 186 -48.18 17.68 16.71
CA GLY A 186 -49.44 17.78 17.46
C GLY A 186 -50.20 19.11 17.34
N ILE A 187 -49.62 20.11 16.68
CA ILE A 187 -50.20 21.45 16.47
C ILE A 187 -50.26 21.85 14.98
N GLY A 188 -50.10 20.87 14.08
CA GLY A 188 -50.51 21.01 12.69
C GLY A 188 -49.45 21.48 11.68
N TYR A 189 -48.14 21.43 12.00
CA TYR A 189 -47.09 21.71 11.02
C TYR A 189 -46.00 20.64 10.95
N SER A 190 -45.38 20.48 9.78
CA SER A 190 -44.36 19.48 9.48
C SER A 190 -42.92 19.99 9.64
N GLN A 191 -41.93 19.09 9.59
CA GLN A 191 -40.53 19.51 9.51
C GLN A 191 -40.27 20.27 8.20
N ALA A 192 -40.96 19.92 7.11
CA ALA A 192 -40.89 20.65 5.85
C ALA A 192 -41.39 22.10 6.00
N ASP A 193 -42.48 22.33 6.73
CA ASP A 193 -42.98 23.69 7.01
C ASP A 193 -42.00 24.52 7.84
N ALA A 194 -41.37 23.88 8.83
CA ALA A 194 -40.32 24.52 9.63
C ALA A 194 -39.07 24.81 8.78
N ASN A 195 -38.63 23.86 7.95
CA ASN A 195 -37.45 24.01 7.09
C ASN A 195 -37.65 25.10 6.03
N GLU A 196 -38.84 25.19 5.42
CA GLU A 196 -39.17 26.28 4.50
C GLU A 196 -39.18 27.64 5.23
N SER A 197 -39.62 27.65 6.49
CA SER A 197 -39.54 28.85 7.33
C SER A 197 -38.09 29.25 7.62
N ILE A 198 -37.22 28.31 8.00
CA ILE A 198 -35.78 28.55 8.21
C ILE A 198 -35.15 29.13 6.95
N LYS A 199 -35.42 28.53 5.78
CA LYS A 199 -34.88 28.97 4.49
C LYS A 199 -35.30 30.41 4.16
N LYS A 200 -36.59 30.74 4.30
CA LYS A 200 -37.11 32.09 4.04
C LYS A 200 -36.52 33.13 5.00
N ILE A 201 -36.44 32.79 6.29
CA ILE A 201 -35.91 33.71 7.32
C ILE A 201 -34.40 33.88 7.16
N ALA A 202 -33.63 32.82 6.88
CA ALA A 202 -32.19 32.93 6.59
C ALA A 202 -31.94 33.91 5.43
N LYS A 203 -32.72 33.79 4.34
CA LYS A 203 -32.65 34.70 3.20
C LYS A 203 -32.99 36.15 3.59
N GLN A 204 -34.00 36.38 4.44
CA GLN A 204 -34.38 37.72 4.92
C GLN A 204 -33.21 38.44 5.61
N PHE A 205 -32.35 37.69 6.32
CA PHE A 205 -31.19 38.24 7.04
C PHE A 205 -29.87 38.16 6.25
N GLY A 206 -29.92 37.84 4.95
CA GLY A 206 -28.70 37.66 4.14
C GLY A 206 -27.85 36.45 4.55
N GLY A 207 -28.41 35.52 5.33
CA GLY A 207 -27.78 34.27 5.72
C GLY A 207 -27.95 33.16 4.68
N TYR A 208 -27.25 32.06 4.91
CA TYR A 208 -27.25 30.87 4.07
C TYR A 208 -28.15 29.78 4.63
N TYR A 209 -28.65 28.90 3.76
CA TYR A 209 -29.47 27.75 4.12
C TYR A 209 -28.88 26.47 3.52
N ILE A 210 -28.68 25.46 4.36
CA ILE A 210 -28.19 24.14 3.93
C ILE A 210 -29.25 23.09 4.22
N ASP A 211 -29.66 22.38 3.16
CA ASP A 211 -30.68 21.34 3.27
C ASP A 211 -30.10 19.99 3.74
N CYS A 212 -30.17 19.78 5.05
CA CYS A 212 -29.79 18.54 5.71
C CYS A 212 -30.81 17.41 5.54
N THR A 213 -31.96 17.63 4.88
CA THR A 213 -32.96 16.56 4.66
C THR A 213 -32.48 15.49 3.68
N THR A 214 -31.46 15.81 2.90
CA THR A 214 -30.81 14.92 1.91
C THR A 214 -29.88 13.89 2.55
N ILE A 215 -29.56 14.02 3.84
CA ILE A 215 -28.65 13.11 4.54
C ILE A 215 -29.32 11.73 4.67
N PRO A 216 -28.70 10.63 4.18
CA PRO A 216 -29.39 9.36 3.97
C PRO A 216 -29.48 8.51 5.25
N PHE A 217 -29.87 9.10 6.39
CA PHE A 217 -30.04 8.34 7.64
C PHE A 217 -31.03 7.19 7.53
N SER A 218 -32.07 7.35 6.72
CA SER A 218 -33.09 6.33 6.48
C SER A 218 -32.59 5.09 5.74
N SER A 219 -31.44 5.18 5.06
CA SER A 219 -30.85 4.01 4.40
C SER A 219 -30.33 2.97 5.39
N ASN A 220 -29.93 3.39 6.60
CA ASN A 220 -29.60 2.49 7.71
C ASN A 220 -29.64 3.23 9.06
N TRP A 221 -30.84 3.32 9.65
CA TRP A 221 -31.04 4.05 10.91
C TRP A 221 -30.13 3.56 12.04
N SER A 222 -29.95 2.24 12.20
CA SER A 222 -29.16 1.64 13.27
C SER A 222 -27.67 1.94 13.15
N SER A 223 -27.14 2.04 11.93
CA SER A 223 -25.72 2.34 11.73
C SER A 223 -25.44 3.84 11.82
N TYR A 224 -26.41 4.69 11.46
CA TYR A 224 -26.19 6.13 11.37
C TYR A 224 -26.72 6.93 12.55
N THR A 225 -27.60 6.36 13.37
CA THR A 225 -28.19 7.06 14.51
C THR A 225 -28.33 6.14 15.73
N LEU A 226 -28.22 6.71 16.92
CA LEU A 226 -28.40 5.99 18.19
C LEU A 226 -29.88 5.73 18.51
N ASP A 227 -30.75 6.65 18.08
CA ASP A 227 -32.17 6.67 18.46
C ASP A 227 -33.06 7.25 17.34
N LYS A 228 -32.66 7.03 16.08
CA LYS A 228 -33.31 7.60 14.88
C LYS A 228 -33.27 9.13 14.81
N LEU A 229 -32.43 9.77 15.64
CA LEU A 229 -32.24 11.22 15.67
C LEU A 229 -30.77 11.59 15.83
N HIS A 230 -30.11 11.07 16.87
CA HIS A 230 -28.75 11.47 17.23
C HIS A 230 -27.72 10.65 16.45
N PRO A 231 -26.84 11.28 15.67
CA PRO A 231 -25.87 10.56 14.85
C PRO A 231 -24.91 9.66 15.64
N THR A 232 -24.57 8.51 15.07
CA THR A 232 -23.34 7.79 15.39
C THR A 232 -22.14 8.50 14.74
N ALA A 233 -20.92 7.99 14.96
CA ALA A 233 -19.73 8.47 14.24
C ALA A 233 -19.94 8.45 12.71
N SER A 234 -20.47 7.36 12.17
CA SER A 234 -20.75 7.21 10.72
C SER A 234 -21.86 8.15 10.24
N GLY A 235 -22.93 8.34 11.03
CA GLY A 235 -23.97 9.31 10.67
C GLY A 235 -23.45 10.75 10.67
N ALA A 236 -22.60 11.10 11.63
CA ALA A 236 -21.95 12.40 11.69
C ALA A 236 -21.02 12.63 10.49
N SER A 237 -20.36 11.60 9.97
CA SER A 237 -19.59 11.68 8.73
C SER A 237 -20.46 12.01 7.52
N LEU A 238 -21.63 11.39 7.38
CA LEU A 238 -22.56 11.70 6.29
C LEU A 238 -23.02 13.17 6.36
N MET A 239 -23.35 13.64 7.56
CA MET A 239 -23.76 15.02 7.80
C MET A 239 -22.64 16.02 7.48
N ALA A 240 -21.41 15.77 7.95
CA ALA A 240 -20.26 16.64 7.68
C ALA A 240 -19.96 16.75 6.18
N ASN A 241 -20.02 15.63 5.45
CA ASN A 241 -19.82 15.61 4.00
C ASN A 241 -20.92 16.36 3.24
N ALA A 242 -22.19 16.19 3.62
CA ALA A 242 -23.30 16.89 2.97
C ALA A 242 -23.18 18.42 3.17
N ILE A 243 -22.89 18.85 4.40
CA ILE A 243 -22.70 20.26 4.73
C ILE A 243 -21.49 20.84 3.96
N TYR A 244 -20.37 20.11 3.93
CA TYR A 244 -19.17 20.54 3.19
C TYR A 244 -19.45 20.80 1.70
N LYS A 245 -20.18 19.90 1.03
CA LYS A 245 -20.56 20.06 -0.38
C LYS A 245 -21.40 21.31 -0.61
N GLU A 246 -22.36 21.58 0.26
CA GLU A 246 -23.23 22.76 0.15
C GLU A 246 -22.48 24.07 0.44
N LEU A 247 -21.53 24.05 1.39
CA LEU A 247 -20.67 25.20 1.65
C LEU A 247 -19.86 25.61 0.41
N LEU A 248 -19.37 24.63 -0.35
CA LEU A 248 -18.69 24.86 -1.63
C LEU A 248 -19.67 25.34 -2.71
N ALA A 249 -20.80 24.65 -2.87
CA ALA A 249 -21.79 24.97 -3.90
C ALA A 249 -22.35 26.39 -3.77
N GLN A 250 -22.50 26.89 -2.53
CA GLN A 250 -22.99 28.23 -2.23
C GLN A 250 -21.87 29.28 -2.13
N ASN A 251 -20.62 28.93 -2.42
CA ASN A 251 -19.44 29.79 -2.28
C ASN A 251 -19.31 30.43 -0.89
N ILE A 252 -19.80 29.75 0.14
CA ILE A 252 -19.66 30.18 1.54
C ILE A 252 -18.19 30.03 1.94
N ILE A 253 -17.59 28.93 1.47
CA ILE A 253 -16.16 28.64 1.48
C ILE A 253 -15.70 28.33 0.04
N THR A 254 -14.42 28.46 -0.24
CA THR A 254 -13.82 27.96 -1.48
C THR A 254 -13.25 26.56 -1.26
N SER A 255 -13.12 25.77 -2.33
CA SER A 255 -12.34 24.50 -2.34
C SER A 255 -10.91 24.70 -1.82
N ASP A 256 -10.48 25.96 -1.87
CA ASP A 256 -9.13 26.44 -1.77
C ASP A 256 -8.71 26.76 -0.33
N LEU A 257 -9.65 26.77 0.63
CA LEU A 257 -9.33 26.92 2.06
C LEU A 257 -8.45 25.78 2.62
N ARG A 258 -8.27 24.70 1.84
CA ARG A 258 -7.23 23.67 2.05
C ARG A 258 -6.49 23.23 0.78
N GLN A 259 -6.70 23.88 -0.38
CA GLN A 259 -6.12 23.43 -1.67
C GLN A 259 -5.44 24.48 -2.57
N ASN A 260 -5.53 25.80 -2.36
CA ASN A 260 -4.77 26.73 -3.23
C ASN A 260 -3.33 26.89 -2.75
N SER A 261 -2.34 26.32 -3.44
CA SER A 261 -1.87 26.64 -4.81
C SER A 261 -0.68 27.60 -4.74
N GLU A 262 0.32 27.17 -4.01
CA GLU A 262 1.72 27.36 -4.34
C GLU A 262 2.46 26.28 -3.57
N THR A 263 3.54 25.77 -4.15
CA THR A 263 4.61 25.23 -3.35
C THR A 263 4.84 26.22 -2.21
N VAL A 264 4.63 25.81 -0.95
CA VAL A 264 5.57 26.34 0.04
C VAL A 264 6.90 25.82 -0.51
N GLU A 265 7.71 26.70 -1.08
CA GLU A 265 9.08 26.36 -1.46
C GLU A 265 9.80 26.03 -0.15
N ALA A 266 9.58 24.80 0.31
CA ALA A 266 10.30 24.24 1.41
C ALA A 266 11.55 23.65 0.78
N GLU A 267 12.66 24.30 1.04
CA GLU A 267 13.97 23.86 0.59
C GLU A 267 14.30 22.54 1.27
N CYS A 268 14.79 21.56 0.48
CA CYS A 268 15.27 20.30 1.01
C CYS A 268 16.65 20.52 1.66
N LEU A 269 16.65 20.78 2.97
CA LEU A 269 17.88 21.03 3.73
C LEU A 269 18.76 19.79 3.81
N LEU A 270 18.15 18.64 4.11
CA LEU A 270 18.82 17.35 4.10
C LEU A 270 18.17 16.44 3.07
N ASP A 271 18.99 15.84 2.21
CA ASP A 271 18.62 14.73 1.34
C ASP A 271 19.63 13.60 1.54
N LEU A 272 19.39 12.83 2.60
CA LEU A 272 20.23 11.69 2.96
C LEU A 272 19.87 10.52 2.05
N SER A 273 20.77 10.19 1.14
CA SER A 273 20.67 9.04 0.22
C SER A 273 21.96 8.23 0.29
N PHE A 274 22.10 7.21 -0.55
CA PHE A 274 23.20 6.24 -0.44
C PHE A 274 23.90 6.00 -1.78
N ASP A 275 25.17 5.65 -1.72
CA ASP A 275 25.98 5.17 -2.84
C ASP A 275 26.88 3.98 -2.41
N ALA A 276 27.82 3.58 -3.26
CA ALA A 276 28.74 2.49 -2.97
C ALA A 276 29.66 2.73 -1.75
N ASN A 277 29.86 3.99 -1.36
CA ASN A 277 30.76 4.40 -0.28
C ASN A 277 30.02 4.67 1.04
N GLY A 278 28.69 4.80 1.02
CA GLY A 278 27.90 4.97 2.23
C GLY A 278 26.78 5.98 2.06
N ILE A 279 26.50 6.71 3.14
CA ILE A 279 25.53 7.81 3.17
C ILE A 279 26.11 9.06 2.50
N VAL A 280 25.30 9.72 1.69
CA VAL A 280 25.60 11.01 1.06
C VAL A 280 24.48 11.99 1.37
N ASN A 281 24.82 13.28 1.45
CA ASN A 281 23.85 14.35 1.60
C ASN A 281 23.80 15.18 0.31
N LYS A 282 22.63 15.23 -0.32
CA LYS A 282 22.35 16.02 -1.53
C LYS A 282 21.48 17.25 -1.25
N GLY A 283 21.15 17.50 0.03
CA GLY A 283 20.40 18.66 0.45
C GLY A 283 21.24 19.94 0.45
N SER A 284 20.59 21.08 0.59
CA SER A 284 21.27 22.38 0.53
C SER A 284 22.08 22.71 1.80
N TYR A 285 21.71 22.15 2.95
CA TYR A 285 22.50 22.28 4.17
C TYR A 285 23.63 21.25 4.17
N ASN A 286 24.87 21.74 4.16
CA ASN A 286 26.07 20.89 4.15
C ASN A 286 26.34 20.25 5.53
N ALA A 287 25.52 19.27 5.90
CA ALA A 287 25.72 18.46 7.09
C ALA A 287 26.84 17.44 6.87
N LYS A 288 27.69 17.27 7.90
CA LYS A 288 28.61 16.13 7.96
C LYS A 288 27.81 14.85 8.19
N VAL A 289 27.93 13.89 7.29
CA VAL A 289 27.29 12.58 7.40
C VAL A 289 28.30 11.47 7.65
N GLY A 290 27.84 10.34 8.15
CA GLY A 290 28.65 9.14 8.33
C GLY A 290 27.85 7.95 8.81
N SER A 291 28.56 6.85 9.08
CA SER A 291 28.01 5.64 9.66
C SER A 291 28.77 5.23 10.90
N HIS A 292 28.15 4.41 11.73
CA HIS A 292 28.78 3.76 12.87
C HIS A 292 28.52 2.24 12.81
N GLY A 293 29.47 1.45 13.32
CA GLY A 293 29.37 0.00 13.39
C GLY A 293 29.39 -0.69 12.03
N GLN A 294 28.37 -1.50 11.76
CA GLN A 294 28.17 -2.36 10.59
C GLN A 294 27.11 -1.82 9.64
N ALA A 295 26.65 -0.57 9.82
CA ALA A 295 25.77 0.08 8.87
C ALA A 295 26.46 0.15 7.50
N THR A 296 25.81 -0.36 6.46
CA THR A 296 26.39 -0.55 5.13
C THR A 296 25.39 -0.22 4.04
N THR A 297 25.82 -0.17 2.78
CA THR A 297 24.92 0.02 1.65
C THR A 297 24.72 -1.28 0.89
N LEU A 298 23.52 -1.45 0.33
CA LEU A 298 23.15 -2.55 -0.54
C LEU A 298 22.68 -1.98 -1.88
N TYR A 299 23.12 -2.58 -2.97
CA TYR A 299 22.76 -2.17 -4.33
C TYR A 299 21.62 -3.04 -4.85
N ASP A 300 20.49 -2.42 -5.12
CA ASP A 300 19.38 -3.03 -5.83
C ASP A 300 19.58 -2.81 -7.33
N LYS A 301 19.99 -3.89 -7.99
CA LYS A 301 20.26 -3.93 -9.43
C LYS A 301 19.02 -3.71 -10.28
N ALA A 302 17.85 -4.13 -9.80
CA ALA A 302 16.61 -4.03 -10.58
C ALA A 302 16.16 -2.57 -10.72
N ASN A 303 16.43 -1.76 -9.69
CA ASN A 303 16.03 -0.37 -9.61
C ASN A 303 17.21 0.61 -9.76
N ASP A 304 18.42 0.11 -10.03
CA ASP A 304 19.67 0.88 -10.12
C ASP A 304 19.85 1.87 -8.96
N THR A 305 19.63 1.40 -7.72
CA THR A 305 19.56 2.25 -6.53
C THR A 305 20.32 1.62 -5.36
N TYR A 306 21.11 2.43 -4.66
CA TYR A 306 21.69 2.05 -3.38
C TYR A 306 20.76 2.44 -2.22
N TYR A 307 20.69 1.60 -1.20
CA TYR A 307 20.08 1.96 0.08
C TYR A 307 20.95 1.58 1.27
N GLY A 308 20.81 2.35 2.34
CA GLY A 308 21.51 2.12 3.59
C GLY A 308 20.80 1.09 4.46
N CYS A 309 21.52 0.07 4.89
CA CYS A 309 21.04 -1.03 5.72
C CYS A 309 21.65 -0.96 7.13
N THR A 310 20.79 -0.99 8.14
CA THR A 310 21.15 -0.91 9.57
C THR A 310 20.75 -2.19 10.30
N LYS A 311 21.49 -2.56 11.35
CA LYS A 311 21.19 -3.71 12.20
C LYS A 311 20.44 -3.27 13.46
N VAL A 312 19.81 -4.23 14.13
CA VAL A 312 19.15 -4.04 15.42
C VAL A 312 20.16 -3.98 16.57
N THR A 313 21.06 -2.99 16.56
CA THR A 313 22.04 -2.76 17.64
C THR A 313 22.16 -1.28 17.98
N ALA A 314 22.63 -0.98 19.19
CA ALA A 314 22.90 0.37 19.67
C ALA A 314 24.06 1.08 18.94
N SER A 315 24.77 0.39 18.04
CA SER A 315 25.99 0.90 17.40
C SER A 315 25.94 0.87 15.87
N ASP A 316 24.84 0.44 15.25
CA ASP A 316 24.72 0.26 13.80
C ASP A 316 23.70 1.24 13.20
N TYR A 317 24.16 2.44 12.83
CA TYR A 317 23.30 3.50 12.29
C TYR A 317 24.06 4.40 11.31
N PHE A 318 23.29 5.17 10.53
CA PHE A 318 23.81 6.35 9.83
C PHE A 318 23.46 7.61 10.60
N TYR A 319 24.28 8.65 10.45
CA TYR A 319 24.04 9.92 11.10
C TYR A 319 24.30 11.13 10.20
N ALA A 320 23.66 12.24 10.54
CA ALA A 320 23.92 13.57 10.00
C ALA A 320 24.08 14.56 11.16
N LEU A 321 25.14 15.38 11.12
CA LEU A 321 25.43 16.37 12.16
C LEU A 321 24.87 17.75 11.82
N TYR A 322 24.48 18.50 12.83
CA TYR A 322 24.05 19.90 12.74
C TYR A 322 24.34 20.63 14.05
N ASP A 323 24.36 21.96 13.98
CA ASP A 323 24.61 22.85 15.13
C ASP A 323 23.36 23.71 15.43
N GLU A 324 23.30 24.29 16.62
CA GLU A 324 22.29 25.30 16.97
C GLU A 324 22.48 26.54 16.09
N GLY A 325 21.38 27.15 15.63
CA GLY A 325 21.41 28.25 14.67
C GLY A 325 21.73 27.84 13.23
N SER A 326 21.85 26.53 12.95
CA SER A 326 21.86 26.05 11.57
C SER A 326 20.45 26.12 10.96
N PRO A 327 20.32 26.21 9.62
CA PRO A 327 19.02 26.14 8.93
C PRO A 327 18.18 24.94 9.37
N LEU A 328 18.82 23.81 9.66
CA LEU A 328 18.15 22.60 10.11
C LEU A 328 17.58 22.74 11.53
N SER A 329 18.35 23.32 12.45
CA SER A 329 17.86 23.61 13.82
C SER A 329 16.74 24.66 13.82
N GLU A 330 16.80 25.63 12.91
CA GLU A 330 15.75 26.65 12.74
C GLU A 330 14.46 26.05 12.18
N ALA A 331 14.55 25.11 11.24
CA ALA A 331 13.39 24.36 10.74
C ALA A 331 12.67 23.62 11.87
N PHE A 332 13.40 22.93 12.75
CA PHE A 332 12.82 22.25 13.91
C PHE A 332 12.13 23.20 14.90
N ASN A 333 12.57 24.46 14.96
CA ASN A 333 11.98 25.48 15.81
C ASN A 333 10.82 26.25 15.15
N SER A 334 10.64 26.14 13.84
CA SER A 334 9.63 26.87 13.07
C SER A 334 8.62 25.89 12.49
N SER A 335 8.62 25.65 11.20
CA SER A 335 7.77 24.67 10.53
C SER A 335 8.66 23.72 9.74
N VAL A 336 8.34 22.43 9.73
CA VAL A 336 9.23 21.40 9.20
C VAL A 336 8.45 20.26 8.57
N THR A 337 9.04 19.65 7.56
CA THR A 337 8.57 18.39 6.99
C THR A 337 9.66 17.35 7.06
N TRP A 338 9.28 16.15 7.49
CA TRP A 338 10.11 14.95 7.42
C TRP A 338 9.55 14.02 6.37
N GLU A 339 10.43 13.46 5.54
CA GLU A 339 10.09 12.47 4.53
C GLU A 339 11.10 11.32 4.62
N THR A 340 10.65 10.07 4.62
CA THR A 340 11.56 8.93 4.50
C THR A 340 10.91 7.80 3.73
N LEU A 341 11.72 7.07 2.96
CA LEU A 341 11.34 5.82 2.33
C LEU A 341 12.15 4.69 2.97
N VAL A 342 11.47 3.88 3.78
CA VAL A 342 12.11 2.90 4.68
C VAL A 342 11.42 1.54 4.60
N ARG A 343 12.21 0.47 4.58
CA ARG A 343 11.76 -0.90 4.83
C ARG A 343 12.18 -1.32 6.22
N LEU A 344 11.22 -1.75 7.04
CA LEU A 344 11.52 -2.34 8.33
C LEU A 344 11.91 -3.81 8.10
N GLU A 345 13.00 -4.27 8.68
CA GLU A 345 13.38 -5.69 8.65
C GLU A 345 13.01 -6.37 9.98
N GLY A 346 13.29 -5.69 11.09
CA GLY A 346 12.90 -6.12 12.44
C GLY A 346 11.71 -5.32 12.97
N LEU A 347 10.96 -5.93 13.89
CA LEU A 347 9.90 -5.23 14.66
C LEU A 347 10.29 -5.00 16.12
N ALA A 348 11.39 -5.59 16.58
CA ALA A 348 11.92 -5.48 17.93
C ALA A 348 13.19 -4.63 17.98
N ASP A 349 13.44 -4.02 19.14
CA ASP A 349 14.65 -3.25 19.41
C ASP A 349 15.85 -4.13 19.76
N GLU A 350 17.00 -3.52 20.02
CA GLU A 350 18.25 -4.20 20.43
C GLU A 350 18.10 -5.01 21.73
N ASN A 351 17.07 -4.74 22.53
CA ASN A 351 16.74 -5.45 23.77
C ASN A 351 15.60 -6.47 23.58
N GLY A 352 15.13 -6.68 22.34
CA GLY A 352 14.00 -7.58 22.03
C GLY A 352 12.63 -7.00 22.38
N LYS A 353 12.50 -5.69 22.64
CA LYS A 353 11.22 -5.05 22.94
C LYS A 353 10.55 -4.53 21.67
N ILE A 354 9.24 -4.73 21.59
CA ILE A 354 8.40 -4.32 20.45
C ILE A 354 7.43 -3.18 20.83
N SER A 355 7.62 -2.59 22.02
CA SER A 355 6.80 -1.48 22.54
C SER A 355 7.08 -0.16 21.82
N LYS A 356 8.33 0.05 21.36
CA LYS A 356 8.76 1.23 20.62
C LYS A 356 10.11 0.96 19.93
N THR A 357 10.12 0.78 18.61
CA THR A 357 11.34 0.68 17.80
C THR A 357 11.51 1.94 16.96
N CYS A 358 12.54 2.72 17.24
CA CYS A 358 12.85 3.94 16.51
C CYS A 358 13.75 3.61 15.30
N PHE A 359 13.56 4.34 14.21
CA PHE A 359 14.37 4.15 13.01
C PHE A 359 14.77 5.43 12.32
N PHE A 360 14.09 6.56 12.58
CA PHE A 360 14.51 7.87 12.09
C PHE A 360 14.14 8.92 13.12
N GLY A 361 15.14 9.54 13.74
CA GLY A 361 14.87 10.48 14.83
C GLY A 361 16.10 11.10 15.43
N ASN A 362 15.88 11.90 16.47
CA ASN A 362 16.93 12.66 17.14
C ASN A 362 16.74 12.92 18.66
N GLU A 363 16.07 12.06 19.46
CA GLU A 363 15.57 12.49 20.78
C GLU A 363 15.78 11.53 21.97
N GLN A 364 16.36 12.01 23.08
CA GLN A 364 16.07 11.46 24.43
C GLN A 364 15.44 12.50 25.39
N ASP A 365 15.84 13.78 25.35
CA ASP A 365 15.35 14.86 26.24
C ASP A 365 14.74 16.07 25.49
N GLY A 366 14.30 15.86 24.24
CA GLY A 366 13.69 16.85 23.33
C GLY A 366 14.01 16.52 21.87
N GLY A 367 13.08 16.77 20.94
CA GLY A 367 13.22 16.40 19.52
C GLY A 367 12.07 15.55 18.98
N TRP A 368 12.37 14.61 18.07
CA TRP A 368 11.37 13.78 17.39
C TRP A 368 11.89 12.39 17.01
N SER A 369 10.97 11.46 16.78
CA SER A 369 11.28 10.15 16.24
C SER A 369 10.10 9.53 15.50
N PHE A 370 10.35 8.98 14.32
CA PHE A 370 9.56 7.90 13.78
C PHE A 370 9.84 6.63 14.56
N TYR A 371 8.78 5.93 14.94
CA TYR A 371 8.87 4.64 15.57
C TYR A 371 7.76 3.71 15.12
N ASN A 372 8.04 2.42 15.17
CA ASN A 372 7.05 1.37 15.05
C ASN A 372 6.78 0.76 16.43
N SER A 373 5.61 0.17 16.60
CA SER A 373 5.23 -0.56 17.82
C SER A 373 4.22 -1.63 17.45
N GLN A 374 3.88 -2.50 18.40
CA GLN A 374 2.79 -3.46 18.23
C GLN A 374 1.43 -2.84 17.86
N LEU A 375 1.22 -1.55 18.17
CA LEU A 375 -0.10 -0.91 18.09
C LEU A 375 -0.22 0.14 16.98
N ALA A 376 0.91 0.66 16.50
CA ALA A 376 0.95 1.74 15.54
C ALA A 376 2.35 1.95 14.96
N SER A 377 2.39 2.36 13.70
CA SER A 377 3.47 3.20 13.18
C SER A 377 3.15 4.65 13.51
N ALA A 378 4.13 5.39 14.00
CA ALA A 378 3.89 6.66 14.64
C ALA A 378 5.08 7.61 14.51
N PHE A 379 4.77 8.89 14.72
CA PHE A 379 5.73 9.95 14.88
C PHE A 379 5.46 10.67 16.19
N THR A 380 6.50 10.88 16.98
CA THR A 380 6.44 11.67 18.21
C THR A 380 7.37 12.87 18.09
N TYR A 381 6.97 13.97 18.72
CA TYR A 381 7.79 15.15 18.94
C TYR A 381 7.60 15.56 20.41
N ARG A 382 8.66 15.64 21.24
CA ARG A 382 8.54 16.15 22.63
C ARG A 382 8.94 17.60 22.77
N HIS A 383 8.32 18.23 23.75
CA HIS A 383 8.54 19.60 24.19
C HIS A 383 9.25 19.65 25.55
N GLU A 384 9.79 20.82 25.93
CA GLU A 384 10.19 21.11 27.31
C GLU A 384 8.95 20.99 28.21
N SER A 385 9.08 20.28 29.35
CA SER A 385 8.03 19.80 30.29
C SER A 385 7.58 18.34 30.15
N GLY A 386 8.13 17.56 29.23
CA GLY A 386 7.83 16.11 29.12
C GLY A 386 6.50 15.78 28.43
N VAL A 387 5.83 16.78 27.86
CA VAL A 387 4.64 16.63 27.01
C VAL A 387 5.07 16.28 25.58
N ALA A 388 4.40 15.32 24.95
CA ALA A 388 4.69 14.88 23.60
C ALA A 388 3.48 15.03 22.67
N SER A 389 3.70 15.60 21.49
CA SER A 389 2.75 15.57 20.39
C SER A 389 2.99 14.28 19.61
N THR A 390 1.99 13.39 19.55
CA THR A 390 2.13 12.12 18.84
C THR A 390 1.02 11.93 17.83
N VAL A 391 1.40 11.67 16.59
CA VAL A 391 0.51 11.23 15.51
C VAL A 391 0.75 9.76 15.25
N LYS A 392 -0.33 8.99 15.18
CA LYS A 392 -0.27 7.53 15.07
C LYS A 392 -1.24 7.08 13.98
N ASN A 393 -0.86 6.01 13.29
CA ASN A 393 -1.83 5.22 12.55
C ASN A 393 -2.45 4.19 13.50
N LEU A 394 -3.74 4.35 13.85
CA LEU A 394 -4.43 3.45 14.78
C LEU A 394 -5.27 2.41 14.00
N GLY A 395 -4.84 1.14 13.99
CA GLY A 395 -5.66 -0.05 13.66
C GLY A 395 -5.29 -0.86 12.40
N GLY A 396 -5.63 -2.16 12.40
CA GLY A 396 -5.70 -3.07 11.21
C GLY A 396 -4.40 -3.31 10.43
N ASP A 397 -4.52 -3.64 9.14
CA ASP A 397 -3.43 -3.78 8.13
C ASP A 397 -2.59 -2.51 7.91
N SER A 398 -2.81 -1.48 8.73
CA SER A 398 -2.22 -0.16 8.64
C SER A 398 -0.92 0.00 9.47
N ILE A 399 -0.52 -1.05 10.21
CA ILE A 399 0.77 -1.09 10.91
C ILE A 399 1.86 -1.53 9.93
N ALA A 400 3.00 -0.83 9.94
CA ALA A 400 4.15 -1.22 9.13
C ALA A 400 4.64 -2.61 9.52
N VAL A 401 4.66 -3.52 8.56
CA VAL A 401 5.19 -4.88 8.71
C VAL A 401 6.62 -4.96 8.18
N SER A 402 7.31 -6.02 8.58
CA SER A 402 8.64 -6.31 8.07
C SER A 402 8.63 -6.62 6.57
N GLY A 403 9.73 -6.34 5.87
CA GLY A 403 9.96 -6.70 4.46
C GLY A 403 9.27 -5.81 3.43
N LYS A 404 8.49 -4.81 3.86
CA LYS A 404 7.84 -3.82 2.98
C LYS A 404 8.41 -2.42 3.15
N PHE A 405 8.56 -1.71 2.03
CA PHE A 405 8.87 -0.28 2.05
C PHE A 405 7.62 0.54 2.37
N TYR A 406 7.83 1.59 3.14
CA TYR A 406 6.84 2.58 3.50
C TYR A 406 7.39 3.97 3.22
N HIS A 407 6.59 4.78 2.53
CA HIS A 407 6.85 6.20 2.37
C HIS A 407 6.13 6.94 3.48
N LEU A 408 6.91 7.54 4.38
CA LEU A 408 6.41 8.21 5.56
C LEU A 408 6.68 9.70 5.45
N VAL A 409 5.64 10.52 5.56
CA VAL A 409 5.76 11.98 5.54
C VAL A 409 5.07 12.57 6.75
N VAL A 410 5.75 13.45 7.48
CA VAL A 410 5.14 14.22 8.56
C VAL A 410 5.36 15.70 8.28
N THR A 411 4.28 16.47 8.24
CA THR A 411 4.36 17.94 8.16
C THR A 411 3.92 18.53 9.49
N MET A 412 4.67 19.49 10.00
CA MET A 412 4.36 20.14 11.27
C MET A 412 4.51 21.65 11.12
N ASP A 413 3.39 22.36 11.28
CA ASP A 413 3.32 23.80 11.11
C ASP A 413 3.18 24.53 12.45
N ARG A 414 4.09 25.47 12.72
CA ARG A 414 4.06 26.26 13.95
C ARG A 414 2.93 27.27 14.01
N ALA A 415 2.60 27.91 12.89
CA ALA A 415 1.59 28.97 12.88
C ALA A 415 0.19 28.43 13.19
N SER A 416 -0.18 27.31 12.55
CA SER A 416 -1.51 26.69 12.74
C SER A 416 -1.58 25.65 13.87
N HIS A 417 -0.45 25.27 14.48
CA HIS A 417 -0.36 24.17 15.45
C HIS A 417 -0.84 22.82 14.89
N ILE A 418 -0.72 22.62 13.57
CA ILE A 418 -1.17 21.40 12.90
C ILE A 418 0.03 20.48 12.65
N ILE A 419 -0.15 19.19 12.97
CA ILE A 419 0.72 18.11 12.53
C ILE A 419 -0.07 17.13 11.67
N ARG A 420 0.49 16.71 10.53
CA ARG A 420 -0.11 15.73 9.62
C ARG A 420 0.84 14.58 9.38
N TYR A 421 0.31 13.36 9.35
CA TYR A 421 1.06 12.16 9.05
C TYR A 421 0.48 11.47 7.83
N PHE A 422 1.36 11.19 6.86
CA PHE A 422 1.05 10.50 5.63
C PHE A 422 1.83 9.19 5.54
N ILE A 423 1.18 8.18 4.99
CA ILE A 423 1.78 6.89 4.65
C ILE A 423 1.41 6.59 3.20
N ASN A 424 2.41 6.32 2.36
CA ASN A 424 2.25 6.00 0.94
C ASN A 424 1.35 7.01 0.20
N GLY A 425 1.64 8.31 0.39
CA GLY A 425 0.89 9.41 -0.23
C GLY A 425 -0.53 9.66 0.33
N LYS A 426 -1.00 8.87 1.30
CA LYS A 426 -2.32 9.03 1.92
C LYS A 426 -2.20 9.73 3.26
N LEU A 427 -3.00 10.77 3.50
CA LEU A 427 -3.15 11.37 4.83
C LEU A 427 -3.79 10.35 5.78
N VAL A 428 -3.08 9.98 6.84
CA VAL A 428 -3.50 8.98 7.82
C VAL A 428 -4.03 9.64 9.09
N CYS A 429 -3.35 10.69 9.55
CA CYS A 429 -3.71 11.36 10.80
C CYS A 429 -3.46 12.87 10.69
N THR A 430 -4.37 13.66 11.26
CA THR A 430 -4.14 15.08 11.57
C THR A 430 -4.27 15.25 13.07
N GLY A 431 -3.21 15.72 13.71
CA GLY A 431 -3.17 16.04 15.13
C GLY A 431 -3.02 17.53 15.36
N THR A 432 -3.22 17.93 16.61
CA THR A 432 -2.89 19.26 17.11
C THR A 432 -1.62 19.15 17.94
N ARG A 433 -0.69 20.07 17.75
CA ARG A 433 0.51 20.19 18.58
C ARG A 433 0.14 20.69 19.98
N ALA A 434 0.69 20.05 21.02
CA ALA A 434 0.60 20.55 22.39
C ALA A 434 1.57 21.72 22.61
N GLY A 435 1.12 22.81 23.24
CA GLY A 435 1.96 23.98 23.57
C GLY A 435 2.24 24.96 22.42
N THR A 436 2.86 26.10 22.76
CA THR A 436 3.20 27.21 21.85
C THR A 436 4.63 27.16 21.33
N ASP A 437 5.52 26.40 21.98
CA ASP A 437 6.96 26.40 21.72
C ASP A 437 7.45 25.05 21.16
N MET A 438 8.16 25.11 20.04
CA MET A 438 9.00 24.03 19.52
C MET A 438 10.33 24.09 20.29
N VAL A 439 10.79 22.97 20.83
CA VAL A 439 12.07 22.94 21.55
C VAL A 439 13.12 22.29 20.67
N PRO A 440 14.31 22.91 20.53
CA PRO A 440 15.36 22.31 19.75
C PRO A 440 15.82 20.98 20.40
N PRO A 441 16.01 19.93 19.59
CA PRO A 441 16.55 18.65 20.04
C PRO A 441 17.89 18.80 20.78
N GLN A 442 18.08 18.13 21.92
CA GLN A 442 19.26 18.32 22.80
C GLN A 442 20.30 17.17 22.74
N CYS A 443 20.57 16.61 21.56
CA CYS A 443 21.42 15.42 21.41
C CYS A 443 22.81 15.75 20.82
N GLY A 444 23.84 16.08 21.61
CA GLY A 444 25.21 16.38 21.13
C GLY A 444 26.22 16.87 22.19
N THR A 445 27.37 17.43 21.76
CA THR A 445 28.45 17.95 22.64
C THR A 445 28.05 19.27 23.31
N VAL A 446 28.16 19.33 24.65
CA VAL A 446 27.85 20.50 25.49
C VAL A 446 26.36 20.91 25.42
N LYS A 447 25.53 20.19 26.19
CA LYS A 447 24.09 20.45 26.43
C LYS A 447 23.36 21.12 25.25
N GLY A 448 23.34 20.42 24.10
CA GLY A 448 22.38 20.68 23.00
C GLY A 448 22.72 21.78 21.99
N LYS A 449 23.99 22.20 21.82
CA LYS A 449 24.31 23.34 20.92
C LYS A 449 25.25 23.04 19.76
N ARG A 450 26.12 22.02 19.87
CA ARG A 450 27.13 21.66 18.86
C ARG A 450 27.16 20.16 18.61
N ASN A 451 27.47 19.77 17.37
CA ASN A 451 27.51 18.37 16.92
C ASN A 451 26.24 17.61 17.32
N MET A 452 25.09 18.27 17.19
CA MET A 452 23.84 17.55 17.32
C MET A 452 23.67 16.60 16.16
N TRP A 453 22.90 15.53 16.34
CA TRP A 453 22.85 14.51 15.31
C TRP A 453 21.47 13.89 15.12
N ILE A 454 21.20 13.54 13.87
CA ILE A 454 20.06 12.75 13.41
C ILE A 454 20.54 11.31 13.24
N CYS A 455 19.72 10.34 13.61
CA CYS A 455 20.02 8.91 13.51
C CYS A 455 19.07 8.23 12.52
N LEU A 456 19.62 7.43 11.60
CA LEU A 456 18.90 6.44 10.80
C LEU A 456 19.27 5.04 11.30
N GLY A 457 18.29 4.26 11.76
CA GLY A 457 18.46 2.94 12.37
C GLY A 457 18.23 2.89 13.89
N GLY A 458 17.87 4.02 14.52
CA GLY A 458 17.62 4.08 15.96
C GLY A 458 17.29 5.47 16.48
N ASN A 459 17.46 5.63 17.79
CA ASN A 459 17.28 6.90 18.49
C ASN A 459 18.60 7.33 19.16
N PRO A 460 19.14 8.53 18.91
CA PRO A 460 20.46 8.88 19.45
C PRO A 460 20.48 8.98 20.98
N THR A 461 21.58 8.53 21.60
CA THR A 461 21.83 8.76 23.04
C THR A 461 22.42 10.15 23.29
N ALA A 462 22.19 10.71 24.48
CA ALA A 462 22.86 11.93 24.94
C ALA A 462 24.37 11.68 25.13
N GLY A 463 25.23 12.50 24.52
CA GLY A 463 26.68 12.33 24.64
C GLY A 463 27.51 13.28 23.76
N SER A 464 28.82 13.34 24.01
CA SER A 464 29.78 14.20 23.31
C SER A 464 30.25 13.66 21.94
N SER A 465 29.61 12.62 21.41
CA SER A 465 29.90 12.04 20.11
C SER A 465 28.72 11.19 19.63
N SER A 466 28.61 10.97 18.32
CA SER A 466 27.64 10.06 17.70
C SER A 466 28.05 8.60 17.93
N ALA A 467 28.15 8.17 19.19
CA ALA A 467 28.72 6.88 19.60
C ALA A 467 27.71 5.82 20.10
N GLY A 468 26.43 6.17 20.24
CA GLY A 468 25.40 5.21 20.64
C GLY A 468 23.97 5.63 20.31
N SER A 469 23.12 4.65 20.04
CA SER A 469 21.68 4.77 19.85
C SER A 469 20.90 3.80 20.76
N GLN A 470 19.61 4.04 20.92
CA GLN A 470 18.66 3.24 21.68
C GLN A 470 17.40 2.96 20.86
N ASN A 471 16.67 1.93 21.26
CA ASN A 471 15.44 1.49 20.57
C ASN A 471 15.69 1.26 19.07
N SER A 472 16.89 0.83 18.70
CA SER A 472 17.37 0.63 17.33
C SER A 472 16.55 -0.42 16.61
N SER A 473 16.36 -0.25 15.31
CA SER A 473 15.64 -1.19 14.46
C SER A 473 16.49 -1.55 13.26
N ALA A 474 16.43 -2.82 12.84
CA ALA A 474 16.99 -3.20 11.55
C ALA A 474 16.12 -2.63 10.43
N CYS A 475 16.70 -1.78 9.58
CA CYS A 475 16.01 -1.04 8.54
C CYS A 475 16.84 -0.90 7.27
N SER A 476 16.17 -0.78 6.12
CA SER A 476 16.75 -0.36 4.84
C SER A 476 16.15 0.97 4.40
N PHE A 477 16.96 1.98 4.10
CA PHE A 477 16.53 3.34 3.74
C PHE A 477 16.92 3.69 2.30
N ILE A 478 15.96 4.09 1.47
CA ILE A 478 16.27 4.68 0.16
C ILE A 478 16.71 6.13 0.35
N PHE A 479 15.93 6.88 1.14
CA PHE A 479 16.28 8.24 1.53
C PHE A 479 15.64 8.64 2.88
N ALA A 480 16.21 9.68 3.48
CA ALA A 480 15.61 10.43 4.57
C ALA A 480 15.85 11.92 4.33
N ARG A 481 14.77 12.70 4.28
CA ARG A 481 14.78 14.11 3.90
C ARG A 481 14.12 14.99 4.94
N ILE A 482 14.63 16.21 5.06
CA ILE A 482 14.09 17.23 5.95
C ILE A 482 14.02 18.56 5.20
N TYR A 483 12.85 19.18 5.26
CA TYR A 483 12.56 20.45 4.59
C TYR A 483 12.41 21.58 5.60
N ASN A 484 12.83 22.79 5.23
CA ASN A 484 12.77 23.99 6.09
C ASN A 484 11.36 24.60 6.29
N GLY A 485 10.31 23.85 5.96
CA GLY A 485 8.93 24.31 6.02
C GLY A 485 7.93 23.16 6.13
N ALA A 486 6.74 23.45 6.63
CA ALA A 486 5.62 22.52 6.61
C ALA A 486 5.00 22.51 5.20
N LEU A 487 5.15 21.40 4.48
CA LEU A 487 4.50 21.23 3.20
C LEU A 487 2.97 21.26 3.38
N THR A 488 2.30 21.83 2.37
CA THR A 488 0.85 21.70 2.26
C THR A 488 0.47 20.23 2.14
N GLN A 489 -0.78 19.89 2.46
CA GLN A 489 -1.26 18.51 2.30
C GLN A 489 -1.03 18.03 0.86
N LYS A 490 -1.35 18.86 -0.15
CA LYS A 490 -1.18 18.50 -1.55
C LYS A 490 0.29 18.30 -1.92
N ALA A 491 1.19 19.17 -1.46
CA ALA A 491 2.63 19.02 -1.70
C ALA A 491 3.18 17.74 -1.05
N ALA A 492 2.81 17.45 0.20
CA ALA A 492 3.19 16.22 0.88
C ALA A 492 2.67 14.95 0.17
N GLN A 493 1.44 14.98 -0.36
CA GLN A 493 0.89 13.88 -1.16
C GLN A 493 1.62 13.71 -2.50
N ASN A 494 2.06 14.82 -3.12
CA ASN A 494 2.80 14.79 -4.38
C ASN A 494 4.23 14.23 -4.24
N LEU A 495 4.77 14.12 -3.02
CA LEU A 495 6.02 13.39 -2.76
C LEU A 495 5.90 11.88 -3.04
N TYR A 496 4.68 11.33 -3.12
CA TYR A 496 4.43 9.94 -3.51
C TYR A 496 4.51 9.74 -5.03
N THR A 497 5.72 9.95 -5.55
CA THR A 497 6.09 9.89 -6.97
C THR A 497 6.16 8.45 -7.48
N ASP A 498 6.28 8.27 -8.81
CA ASP A 498 6.47 6.94 -9.42
C ASP A 498 7.74 6.25 -8.91
N HIS A 499 8.81 7.00 -8.65
CA HIS A 499 10.04 6.50 -8.03
C HIS A 499 9.82 6.03 -6.58
N VAL A 500 8.82 6.52 -5.86
CA VAL A 500 8.46 6.00 -4.53
C VAL A 500 7.55 4.77 -4.65
N ARG A 501 6.64 4.78 -5.63
CA ARG A 501 5.72 3.67 -5.91
C ARG A 501 6.43 2.39 -6.31
N MET A 502 7.54 2.47 -7.05
CA MET A 502 8.31 1.27 -7.43
C MET A 502 8.81 0.44 -6.24
N PHE A 503 9.00 1.06 -5.06
CA PHE A 503 9.40 0.35 -3.83
C PHE A 503 8.21 -0.02 -2.94
N THR A 504 7.21 0.85 -2.83
CA THR A 504 6.05 0.68 -1.94
C THR A 504 4.93 -0.17 -2.54
N GLU A 505 4.87 -0.23 -3.87
CA GLU A 505 3.95 -1.05 -4.67
C GLU A 505 4.76 -1.86 -5.71
N PRO A 506 5.77 -2.66 -5.29
CA PRO A 506 6.64 -3.33 -6.25
C PRO A 506 5.86 -4.42 -6.97
N VAL A 507 5.82 -4.36 -8.30
CA VAL A 507 5.13 -5.34 -9.13
C VAL A 507 6.07 -6.50 -9.42
N ALA A 508 5.59 -7.73 -9.20
CA ALA A 508 6.32 -8.93 -9.62
C ALA A 508 6.54 -8.87 -11.16
N PRO A 509 7.77 -9.08 -11.66
CA PRO A 509 8.02 -9.04 -13.11
C PRO A 509 7.07 -10.00 -13.84
N GLN A 510 6.36 -9.49 -14.84
CA GLN A 510 5.39 -10.23 -15.65
C GLN A 510 4.22 -10.87 -14.88
N GLY A 511 4.01 -10.50 -13.61
CA GLY A 511 2.94 -11.04 -12.76
C GLY A 511 3.13 -12.52 -12.37
N ASN A 512 4.36 -13.04 -12.39
CA ASN A 512 4.65 -14.40 -11.93
C ASN A 512 4.93 -14.43 -10.43
N ASP A 513 4.25 -15.33 -9.73
CA ASP A 513 4.35 -15.49 -8.29
C ASP A 513 5.43 -16.51 -7.90
N LEU A 514 6.08 -17.19 -8.85
CA LEU A 514 7.19 -18.12 -8.60
C LEU A 514 8.51 -17.36 -8.49
N ILE A 515 9.13 -17.41 -7.30
CA ILE A 515 10.35 -16.66 -6.93
C ILE A 515 11.61 -17.51 -7.13
N LEU A 516 11.55 -18.76 -6.68
CA LEU A 516 12.62 -19.74 -6.80
C LEU A 516 12.04 -21.02 -7.42
N ASP A 517 12.67 -21.52 -8.48
CA ASP A 517 12.46 -22.86 -9.03
C ASP A 517 13.82 -23.53 -9.21
N CYS A 518 14.33 -24.11 -8.13
CA CYS A 518 15.66 -24.70 -8.09
C CYS A 518 15.68 -26.04 -8.83
N GLN A 519 16.36 -26.07 -9.97
CA GLN A 519 16.72 -27.30 -10.69
C GLN A 519 18.20 -27.59 -10.47
N PHE A 520 18.53 -28.78 -9.96
CA PHE A 520 19.90 -29.26 -9.92
C PHE A 520 20.36 -29.75 -11.29
N THR A 521 21.64 -29.60 -11.58
CA THR A 521 22.31 -30.04 -12.81
C THR A 521 23.62 -30.75 -12.43
N PRO A 522 24.37 -31.36 -13.38
CA PRO A 522 25.71 -31.87 -13.08
C PRO A 522 26.67 -30.82 -12.49
N ASP A 523 26.50 -29.55 -12.85
CA ASP A 523 27.45 -28.47 -12.54
C ASP A 523 27.01 -27.57 -11.37
N GLY A 524 25.77 -27.70 -10.90
CA GLY A 524 25.26 -26.86 -9.82
C GLY A 524 23.73 -26.84 -9.74
N ALA A 525 23.19 -25.63 -9.63
CA ALA A 525 21.75 -25.38 -9.58
C ALA A 525 21.38 -24.14 -10.40
N LEU A 526 20.22 -24.17 -11.04
CA LEU A 526 19.65 -23.10 -11.83
C LEU A 526 18.33 -22.63 -11.23
N ASN A 527 18.06 -21.32 -11.28
CA ASN A 527 16.73 -20.78 -10.96
C ASN A 527 15.87 -20.69 -12.23
N ASN A 528 14.92 -21.61 -12.39
CA ASN A 528 14.03 -21.62 -13.56
C ASN A 528 12.86 -20.64 -13.47
N ALA A 529 12.68 -19.96 -12.34
CA ALA A 529 11.64 -18.94 -12.17
C ALA A 529 11.90 -17.76 -13.13
N VAL A 530 11.18 -17.72 -14.26
CA VAL A 530 11.45 -16.78 -15.38
C VAL A 530 11.64 -15.33 -14.92
N SER A 531 10.78 -14.84 -14.03
CA SER A 531 10.81 -13.47 -13.51
C SER A 531 12.03 -13.15 -12.64
N TYR A 532 12.69 -14.17 -12.09
CA TYR A 532 13.81 -14.06 -11.15
C TYR A 532 15.02 -14.90 -11.55
N ARG A 533 15.07 -15.40 -12.79
CA ARG A 533 16.13 -16.26 -13.32
C ARG A 533 17.51 -15.58 -13.34
N HIS A 534 17.53 -14.25 -13.35
CA HIS A 534 18.75 -13.45 -13.25
C HIS A 534 19.41 -13.51 -11.85
N ILE A 535 18.71 -14.02 -10.84
CA ILE A 535 19.25 -14.25 -9.49
C ILE A 535 19.80 -15.67 -9.44
N PRO A 536 21.14 -15.84 -9.36
CA PRO A 536 21.76 -17.17 -9.39
C PRO A 536 21.53 -17.94 -8.08
N ILE A 537 21.58 -19.26 -8.19
CA ILE A 537 21.71 -20.15 -7.05
C ILE A 537 23.19 -20.55 -6.95
N GLU A 538 23.90 -20.00 -5.98
CA GLU A 538 25.35 -20.24 -5.86
C GLU A 538 25.61 -21.47 -4.99
N MET A 539 26.40 -22.41 -5.51
CA MET A 539 26.92 -23.54 -4.73
C MET A 539 28.12 -23.09 -3.89
N ALA A 540 28.11 -23.40 -2.60
CA ALA A 540 29.21 -23.15 -1.68
C ALA A 540 29.79 -24.48 -1.18
N GLY A 541 31.12 -24.60 -1.34
CA GLY A 541 31.84 -25.85 -1.19
C GLY A 541 31.51 -26.86 -2.28
N ASN A 542 31.94 -28.11 -2.10
CA ASN A 542 31.66 -29.19 -3.05
C ASN A 542 30.45 -29.98 -2.57
N VAL A 543 29.26 -29.70 -3.12
CA VAL A 543 28.03 -30.47 -2.88
C VAL A 543 27.91 -31.53 -3.98
N PRO A 544 27.98 -32.84 -3.67
CA PRO A 544 27.81 -33.87 -4.67
C PRO A 544 26.43 -33.77 -5.36
N LEU A 545 26.43 -33.83 -6.68
CA LEU A 545 25.25 -33.79 -7.54
C LEU A 545 25.19 -35.11 -8.30
N GLN A 546 24.03 -35.77 -8.30
CA GLN A 546 23.84 -37.04 -8.99
C GLN A 546 22.49 -37.09 -9.67
N TYR A 547 22.44 -37.74 -10.84
CA TYR A 547 21.17 -38.06 -11.48
C TYR A 547 20.52 -39.26 -10.80
N ASN A 548 19.23 -39.14 -10.50
CA ASN A 548 18.44 -40.20 -9.90
C ASN A 548 17.34 -40.65 -10.87
N ALA A 549 17.54 -41.82 -11.46
CA ALA A 549 16.63 -42.40 -12.46
C ALA A 549 15.22 -42.70 -11.92
N THR A 550 15.06 -42.93 -10.61
CA THR A 550 13.74 -43.22 -10.01
C THR A 550 12.85 -41.99 -9.98
N ILE A 551 13.43 -40.81 -9.71
CA ILE A 551 12.68 -39.53 -9.65
C ILE A 551 12.90 -38.68 -10.90
N GLN A 552 13.68 -39.18 -11.88
CA GLN A 552 14.02 -38.55 -13.16
C GLN A 552 14.51 -37.10 -13.00
N SER A 553 15.42 -36.88 -12.07
CA SER A 553 16.02 -35.57 -11.84
C SER A 553 17.40 -35.68 -11.22
N TYR A 554 18.22 -34.64 -11.40
CA TYR A 554 19.41 -34.46 -10.56
C TYR A 554 19.01 -34.06 -9.14
N GLU A 555 19.83 -34.46 -8.18
CA GLU A 555 19.66 -34.16 -6.76
C GLU A 555 20.99 -33.75 -6.13
N ALA A 556 20.93 -32.85 -5.15
CA ALA A 556 22.06 -32.47 -4.32
C ALA A 556 22.13 -33.35 -3.07
N GLN A 557 23.29 -33.93 -2.79
CA GLN A 557 23.53 -34.78 -1.62
C GLN A 557 24.32 -34.02 -0.54
N PHE A 558 23.75 -33.93 0.64
CA PHE A 558 24.33 -33.26 1.79
C PHE A 558 24.77 -34.28 2.85
N ASN A 559 26.00 -34.15 3.32
CA ASN A 559 26.61 -35.10 4.27
C ASN A 559 26.75 -34.50 5.68
N GLY A 560 25.88 -33.57 6.07
CA GLY A 560 25.93 -32.92 7.39
C GLY A 560 27.12 -31.98 7.58
N LYS A 561 27.75 -31.49 6.50
CA LYS A 561 28.87 -30.55 6.56
C LYS A 561 28.37 -29.11 6.46
N THR A 562 28.84 -28.23 7.34
CA THR A 562 28.46 -26.82 7.29
C THR A 562 29.01 -26.09 6.06
N SER A 563 30.01 -26.64 5.39
CA SER A 563 30.60 -26.04 4.18
C SER A 563 29.92 -26.50 2.88
N GLN A 564 28.84 -27.27 2.93
CA GLN A 564 28.14 -27.83 1.76
C GLN A 564 26.71 -27.28 1.71
N PHE A 565 26.44 -26.30 0.86
CA PHE A 565 25.13 -25.68 0.74
C PHE A 565 24.98 -24.93 -0.59
N PHE A 566 23.74 -24.56 -0.92
CA PHE A 566 23.45 -23.55 -1.94
C PHE A 566 22.88 -22.31 -1.27
N LYS A 567 23.13 -21.14 -1.86
CA LYS A 567 22.62 -19.85 -1.37
C LYS A 567 21.86 -19.12 -2.47
N PHE A 568 20.77 -18.46 -2.07
CA PHE A 568 19.94 -17.63 -2.95
C PHE A 568 19.61 -16.30 -2.25
N PHE A 569 20.02 -15.18 -2.84
CA PHE A 569 19.88 -13.86 -2.24
C PHE A 569 18.52 -13.23 -2.55
N VAL A 570 17.86 -12.67 -1.53
CA VAL A 570 16.58 -11.96 -1.69
C VAL A 570 16.56 -10.60 -1.01
N GLY A 571 17.55 -10.31 -0.17
CA GLY A 571 17.62 -9.09 0.62
C GLY A 571 17.67 -7.82 -0.23
N ASP A 572 18.24 -7.90 -1.44
CA ASP A 572 18.30 -6.78 -2.38
C ASP A 572 17.04 -6.59 -3.25
N GLN A 573 16.02 -7.44 -3.10
CA GLN A 573 14.85 -7.50 -3.99
C GLN A 573 13.55 -7.01 -3.31
N PRO A 574 13.14 -5.74 -3.48
CA PRO A 574 11.89 -5.24 -2.90
C PRO A 574 10.65 -6.02 -3.35
N SER A 575 10.60 -6.45 -4.62
CA SER A 575 9.46 -7.20 -5.16
C SER A 575 9.30 -8.59 -4.54
N ILE A 576 10.40 -9.28 -4.24
CA ILE A 576 10.40 -10.57 -3.52
C ILE A 576 10.01 -10.35 -2.06
N MET A 577 10.69 -9.43 -1.38
CA MET A 577 10.47 -9.21 0.06
C MET A 577 9.05 -8.75 0.36
N SER A 578 8.46 -7.90 -0.50
CA SER A 578 7.06 -7.48 -0.37
C SER A 578 6.10 -8.67 -0.48
N GLN A 579 6.31 -9.55 -1.46
CA GLN A 579 5.52 -10.77 -1.62
C GLN A 579 5.64 -11.69 -0.41
N LEU A 580 6.86 -12.03 0.00
CA LEU A 580 7.09 -12.92 1.17
C LEU A 580 6.50 -12.35 2.47
N SER A 581 6.36 -11.03 2.57
CA SER A 581 5.71 -10.37 3.72
C SER A 581 4.19 -10.54 3.71
N ASP A 582 3.57 -10.63 2.52
CA ASP A 582 2.13 -10.86 2.34
C ASP A 582 1.75 -12.33 2.44
N ALA A 583 2.42 -13.17 1.68
CA ALA A 583 2.13 -14.58 1.61
C ALA A 583 3.31 -15.31 0.96
N TYR A 584 3.50 -16.57 1.32
CA TYR A 584 4.42 -17.42 0.59
C TYR A 584 3.99 -18.87 0.64
N SER A 585 4.49 -19.64 -0.32
CA SER A 585 4.50 -21.09 -0.25
C SER A 585 5.91 -21.59 -0.53
N VAL A 586 6.29 -22.68 0.12
CA VAL A 586 7.63 -23.27 0.00
C VAL A 586 7.46 -24.76 -0.21
N GLU A 587 7.89 -25.27 -1.37
CA GLU A 587 7.83 -26.68 -1.74
C GLU A 587 9.24 -27.25 -1.71
N ILE A 588 9.39 -28.40 -1.05
CA ILE A 588 10.65 -29.10 -0.92
C ILE A 588 10.40 -30.57 -1.22
N TYR A 589 11.16 -31.15 -2.15
CA TYR A 589 11.17 -32.59 -2.37
C TYR A 589 12.55 -33.13 -1.99
N CYS A 590 12.62 -33.84 -0.88
CA CYS A 590 13.87 -34.30 -0.30
C CYS A 590 13.74 -35.67 0.35
N GLN A 591 14.89 -36.31 0.56
CA GLN A 591 15.05 -37.58 1.23
C GLN A 591 16.00 -37.40 2.42
N ASN A 592 15.63 -37.90 3.60
CA ASN A 592 16.53 -37.88 4.75
C ASN A 592 17.40 -39.14 4.78
N SER A 593 18.63 -39.03 5.27
CA SER A 593 19.49 -40.21 5.45
C SER A 593 19.07 -41.10 6.64
N THR A 594 18.24 -40.60 7.55
CA THR A 594 17.75 -41.34 8.71
C THR A 594 16.45 -40.72 9.24
N GLU A 595 15.57 -41.55 9.81
CA GLU A 595 14.36 -41.12 10.51
C GLU A 595 14.67 -40.45 11.87
N LYS A 596 15.88 -40.64 12.41
CA LYS A 596 16.32 -40.06 13.69
C LYS A 596 17.73 -39.48 13.57
N PRO A 597 17.86 -38.26 13.02
CA PRO A 597 19.13 -37.56 12.92
C PRO A 597 19.89 -37.49 14.25
N LYS A 598 21.21 -37.58 14.24
CA LYS A 598 22.01 -37.45 15.49
C LYS A 598 21.87 -36.08 16.14
N ALA A 599 21.66 -35.06 15.32
CA ALA A 599 21.40 -33.68 15.70
C ALA A 599 20.35 -33.09 14.75
N SER A 600 19.75 -31.98 15.17
CA SER A 600 18.84 -31.21 14.33
C SER A 600 19.46 -30.87 12.96
N THR A 601 18.64 -30.89 11.93
CA THR A 601 19.04 -30.72 10.53
C THR A 601 17.98 -29.94 9.74
N ARG A 602 18.37 -29.23 8.69
CA ARG A 602 17.47 -28.36 7.90
C ARG A 602 17.76 -28.46 6.40
N PRO A 603 16.81 -28.94 5.56
CA PRO A 603 17.00 -28.96 4.11
C PRO A 603 16.91 -27.56 3.48
N LEU A 604 16.13 -26.64 4.07
CA LEU A 604 15.97 -25.28 3.60
C LEU A 604 15.66 -24.35 4.77
N CYS A 605 16.38 -23.23 4.90
CA CYS A 605 16.12 -22.23 5.91
C CYS A 605 16.75 -20.87 5.56
N PHE A 606 16.04 -19.78 5.87
CA PHE A 606 16.63 -18.46 6.07
C PHE A 606 17.46 -18.41 7.36
N VAL A 607 18.27 -17.36 7.54
CA VAL A 607 19.17 -17.22 8.69
C VAL A 607 18.39 -17.38 9.98
N ASN A 608 18.84 -18.26 10.90
CA ASN A 608 18.24 -18.52 12.21
C ASN A 608 16.72 -18.85 12.19
N GLY A 609 16.12 -19.14 11.02
CA GLY A 609 14.68 -19.27 10.87
C GLY A 609 13.90 -17.94 10.86
N TYR A 610 14.56 -16.80 10.60
CA TYR A 610 13.90 -15.58 10.12
C TYR A 610 13.10 -15.91 8.84
N GLY A 611 11.98 -15.26 8.53
CA GLY A 611 11.18 -15.66 7.36
C GLY A 611 10.61 -17.08 7.45
N PHE A 612 11.21 -18.03 6.71
CA PHE A 612 10.77 -19.44 6.68
C PHE A 612 11.89 -20.50 6.77
N GLY A 613 11.52 -21.71 7.18
CA GLY A 613 12.40 -22.88 7.19
C GLY A 613 11.71 -24.19 7.56
N LEU A 614 12.36 -25.30 7.20
CA LEU A 614 12.00 -26.67 7.56
C LEU A 614 13.08 -27.25 8.47
N HIS A 615 12.69 -27.77 9.63
CA HIS A 615 13.62 -28.29 10.64
C HIS A 615 13.19 -29.68 11.09
N MET A 616 14.14 -30.59 11.12
CA MET A 616 13.98 -31.97 11.57
C MET A 616 14.90 -32.21 12.76
N ASN A 617 14.38 -32.70 13.89
CA ASN A 617 15.17 -32.88 15.11
C ASN A 617 15.64 -34.32 15.31
N SER A 618 16.41 -34.55 16.38
CA SER A 618 16.96 -35.88 16.69
C SER A 618 15.96 -36.93 17.17
N GLN A 619 14.71 -36.53 17.46
CA GLN A 619 13.62 -37.45 17.79
C GLN A 619 12.85 -37.92 16.55
N GLY A 620 13.18 -37.39 15.36
CA GLY A 620 12.41 -37.63 14.14
C GLY A 620 11.14 -36.80 14.06
N ASN A 621 11.08 -35.67 14.78
CA ASN A 621 10.00 -34.69 14.65
C ASN A 621 10.34 -33.73 13.52
N ILE A 622 9.32 -33.36 12.75
CA ILE A 622 9.41 -32.30 11.74
C ILE A 622 8.77 -31.03 12.31
N CYS A 623 9.38 -29.89 12.09
CA CYS A 623 8.72 -28.60 12.30
C CYS A 623 8.97 -27.64 11.15
N TYR A 624 8.04 -26.73 11.00
CA TYR A 624 8.11 -25.63 10.06
C TYR A 624 7.97 -24.33 10.82
N THR A 625 8.56 -23.27 10.29
CA THR A 625 8.42 -21.92 10.81
C THR A 625 6.98 -21.44 10.63
N THR A 626 6.36 -20.92 11.69
CA THR A 626 5.00 -20.36 11.63
C THR A 626 4.95 -18.92 12.12
N THR A 627 5.92 -18.12 11.66
CA THR A 627 6.00 -16.65 11.80
C THR A 627 5.96 -16.08 13.24
N THR A 628 6.33 -14.81 13.40
CA THR A 628 6.96 -14.28 14.61
C THR A 628 6.06 -13.45 15.51
N GLN A 629 5.57 -14.04 16.58
CA GLN A 629 5.44 -13.37 17.89
C GLN A 629 5.19 -14.43 18.98
N GLY A 630 6.28 -14.98 19.51
CA GLY A 630 6.19 -15.55 20.84
C GLY A 630 6.37 -14.44 21.84
N ASN A 631 5.28 -13.92 22.40
CA ASN A 631 5.30 -13.81 23.86
C ASN A 631 5.53 -15.24 24.32
N LYS A 632 6.71 -15.53 24.87
CA LYS A 632 6.73 -16.60 25.87
C LYS A 632 5.67 -16.25 26.93
N THR A 633 5.17 -17.22 27.68
CA THR A 633 4.19 -17.00 28.75
C THR A 633 4.63 -15.91 29.76
N ASP A 634 5.92 -15.54 29.76
CA ASP A 634 6.55 -14.49 30.55
C ASP A 634 6.58 -13.09 29.91
N GLY A 635 6.12 -12.91 28.67
CA GLY A 635 6.13 -11.62 27.95
C GLY A 635 7.42 -11.28 27.17
N SER A 636 8.40 -12.19 27.09
CA SER A 636 9.63 -12.01 26.30
C SER A 636 9.44 -12.39 24.83
N TYR A 637 10.19 -11.71 23.95
CA TYR A 637 10.18 -11.88 22.49
C TYR A 637 11.00 -13.08 22.01
N ALA A 638 10.40 -13.94 21.19
CA ALA A 638 11.11 -15.00 20.47
C ALA A 638 11.32 -14.64 18.98
N LYS A 639 12.57 -14.75 18.52
CA LYS A 639 13.00 -14.46 17.14
C LYS A 639 12.37 -15.37 16.08
N THR A 640 11.96 -16.58 16.44
CA THR A 640 11.31 -17.56 15.55
C THR A 640 10.41 -18.47 16.39
N GLN A 641 9.23 -18.81 15.87
CA GLN A 641 8.37 -19.87 16.40
C GLN A 641 8.31 -21.05 15.42
N TRP A 642 8.40 -22.25 15.98
CA TRP A 642 8.41 -23.52 15.26
C TRP A 642 7.17 -24.33 15.63
N SER A 643 6.45 -24.83 14.62
CA SER A 643 5.30 -25.72 14.82
C SER A 643 5.70 -27.16 14.56
N TRP A 644 5.73 -27.97 15.63
CA TRP A 644 6.22 -29.35 15.60
C TRP A 644 5.13 -30.37 15.30
N ILE A 645 5.50 -31.36 14.51
CA ILE A 645 4.76 -32.58 14.19
C ILE A 645 5.49 -33.71 14.91
N GLY A 646 4.73 -34.56 15.62
CA GLY A 646 5.26 -35.48 16.64
C GLY A 646 6.28 -36.53 16.18
N VAL A 647 6.65 -37.39 17.13
CA VAL A 647 7.67 -38.45 16.98
C VAL A 647 7.31 -39.43 15.87
N GLY A 648 8.28 -39.72 15.00
CA GLY A 648 8.12 -40.66 13.89
C GLY A 648 7.46 -40.06 12.64
N SER A 649 7.35 -38.72 12.56
CA SER A 649 6.86 -38.04 11.36
C SER A 649 7.91 -37.98 10.24
N LEU A 650 9.19 -38.08 10.58
CA LEU A 650 10.30 -38.12 9.64
C LEU A 650 10.49 -39.51 9.04
N THR A 651 10.57 -39.59 7.71
CA THR A 651 10.88 -40.82 6.96
C THR A 651 12.22 -40.70 6.21
N THR A 652 12.73 -41.83 5.73
CA THR A 652 13.87 -41.91 4.78
C THR A 652 13.43 -42.01 3.32
N ASP A 653 12.13 -41.94 3.04
CA ASP A 653 11.62 -41.92 1.67
C ASP A 653 11.68 -40.50 1.12
N TYR A 654 11.65 -40.38 -0.21
CA TYR A 654 11.41 -39.07 -0.81
C TYR A 654 10.06 -38.54 -0.36
N THR A 655 10.09 -37.35 0.22
CA THR A 655 8.91 -36.74 0.82
C THR A 655 8.74 -35.35 0.25
N HIS A 656 7.49 -35.05 -0.12
CA HIS A 656 7.06 -33.76 -0.64
C HIS A 656 6.51 -32.92 0.50
N TYR A 657 7.22 -31.86 0.87
CA TYR A 657 6.83 -30.93 1.93
C TYR A 657 6.36 -29.62 1.33
N VAL A 658 5.23 -29.09 1.80
CA VAL A 658 4.79 -27.73 1.44
C VAL A 658 4.44 -26.93 2.68
N ILE A 659 5.11 -25.78 2.87
CA ILE A 659 4.75 -24.77 3.87
C ILE A 659 3.95 -23.69 3.15
N VAL A 660 2.80 -23.31 3.69
CA VAL A 660 1.99 -22.18 3.20
C VAL A 660 1.85 -21.16 4.31
N TYR A 661 2.02 -19.88 3.99
CA TYR A 661 1.76 -18.75 4.85
C TYR A 661 0.87 -17.74 4.12
N ASP A 662 -0.18 -17.30 4.79
CA ASP A 662 -1.13 -16.33 4.30
C ASP A 662 -1.44 -15.29 5.39
N ARG A 663 -0.93 -14.07 5.21
CA ARG A 663 -1.15 -12.97 6.15
C ARG A 663 -2.60 -12.50 6.16
N LEU A 664 -3.24 -12.44 5.00
CA LEU A 664 -4.60 -11.89 4.85
C LEU A 664 -5.60 -12.73 5.65
N HIS A 665 -5.39 -14.04 5.67
CA HIS A 665 -6.22 -14.98 6.43
C HIS A 665 -5.62 -15.40 7.78
N PHE A 666 -4.47 -14.81 8.16
CA PHE A 666 -3.71 -15.13 9.37
C PHE A 666 -3.55 -16.65 9.59
N VAL A 667 -3.05 -17.37 8.60
CA VAL A 667 -2.92 -18.83 8.68
C VAL A 667 -1.59 -19.30 8.11
N SER A 668 -1.02 -20.33 8.73
CA SER A 668 0.06 -21.10 8.16
C SER A 668 -0.27 -22.59 8.16
N ARG A 669 -0.05 -23.26 7.03
CA ARG A 669 -0.38 -24.67 6.81
C ARG A 669 0.88 -25.44 6.43
N PHE A 670 0.89 -26.72 6.76
CA PHE A 670 1.94 -27.63 6.38
C PHE A 670 1.38 -28.91 5.81
N TYR A 671 1.91 -29.29 4.66
CA TYR A 671 1.50 -30.46 3.91
C TYR A 671 2.66 -31.44 3.78
N ILE A 672 2.35 -32.72 3.85
CA ILE A 672 3.25 -33.82 3.53
C ILE A 672 2.56 -34.68 2.47
N ASN A 673 3.21 -34.86 1.32
CA ASN A 673 2.73 -35.71 0.23
C ASN A 673 1.31 -35.32 -0.23
N GLY A 674 1.08 -34.03 -0.41
CA GLY A 674 -0.22 -33.49 -0.83
C GLY A 674 -1.29 -33.42 0.25
N GLU A 675 -1.05 -33.98 1.44
CA GLU A 675 -2.02 -33.99 2.54
C GLU A 675 -1.68 -32.97 3.62
N GLU A 676 -2.68 -32.22 4.10
CA GLU A 676 -2.49 -31.29 5.23
C GLU A 676 -2.20 -32.07 6.52
N LYS A 677 -1.06 -31.76 7.15
CA LYS A 677 -0.65 -32.36 8.43
C LYS A 677 -0.73 -31.41 9.60
N ALA A 678 -0.66 -30.10 9.35
CA ALA A 678 -0.79 -29.11 10.40
C ALA A 678 -1.38 -27.80 9.86
N VAL A 679 -2.20 -27.16 10.68
CA VAL A 679 -2.68 -25.79 10.49
C VAL A 679 -2.44 -24.99 11.76
N ARG A 680 -1.96 -23.77 11.59
CA ARG A 680 -1.79 -22.80 12.67
C ARG A 680 -2.48 -21.51 12.30
N TYR A 681 -3.41 -21.09 13.15
CA TYR A 681 -3.98 -19.75 13.09
C TYR A 681 -3.06 -18.78 13.81
N LEU A 682 -2.77 -17.68 13.13
CA LEU A 682 -1.88 -16.63 13.56
C LEU A 682 -2.70 -15.47 14.10
N THR A 683 -2.06 -14.67 14.93
CA THR A 683 -2.53 -13.34 15.29
C THR A 683 -1.94 -12.32 14.33
N PHE A 684 -2.52 -11.12 14.27
CA PHE A 684 -1.95 -9.97 13.54
C PHE A 684 -0.46 -9.74 13.84
N LYS A 685 -0.10 -10.09 15.07
CA LYS A 685 1.20 -9.93 15.68
C LYS A 685 2.26 -10.91 15.17
N GLU A 686 1.85 -12.02 14.57
CA GLU A 686 2.73 -13.12 14.14
C GLU A 686 3.09 -13.02 12.65
N CYS A 687 3.33 -11.84 12.11
CA CYS A 687 3.87 -11.68 10.75
C CYS A 687 5.33 -12.15 10.68
N PRO A 688 5.85 -12.62 9.53
CA PRO A 688 7.27 -12.89 9.34
C PRO A 688 8.10 -11.62 9.60
N ILE A 689 9.29 -11.81 10.15
CA ILE A 689 10.33 -10.80 10.23
C ILE A 689 11.57 -11.28 9.49
N TYR A 690 12.40 -10.33 9.11
CA TYR A 690 13.64 -10.57 8.42
C TYR A 690 14.81 -10.01 9.24
N GLU A 691 15.98 -10.57 8.98
CA GLU A 691 17.20 -9.99 9.54
C GLU A 691 17.59 -8.75 8.71
N TRP A 692 18.76 -8.20 9.00
CA TRP A 692 19.38 -7.17 8.21
C TRP A 692 19.55 -7.58 6.74
N ALA A 693 19.09 -6.75 5.80
CA ALA A 693 18.96 -7.09 4.38
C ALA A 693 20.18 -7.77 3.73
N PRO A 694 21.44 -7.34 3.94
CA PRO A 694 22.62 -8.05 3.43
C PRO A 694 22.81 -9.50 3.93
N SER A 695 22.13 -9.88 5.01
CA SER A 695 22.09 -11.25 5.56
C SER A 695 20.77 -11.98 5.26
N THR A 696 19.84 -11.35 4.52
CA THR A 696 18.56 -11.97 4.16
C THR A 696 18.72 -12.81 2.89
N TRP A 697 19.10 -14.07 3.07
CA TRP A 697 19.25 -15.07 2.01
C TRP A 697 18.78 -16.46 2.47
N LEU A 698 18.51 -17.33 1.49
CA LEU A 698 18.06 -18.71 1.67
C LEU A 698 19.22 -19.69 1.55
N ALA A 699 19.35 -20.62 2.49
CA ALA A 699 20.25 -21.77 2.36
C ALA A 699 19.49 -23.04 2.00
N ILE A 700 19.89 -23.72 0.93
CA ILE A 700 19.53 -25.13 0.67
C ILE A 700 20.67 -25.99 1.22
N GLY A 701 20.35 -26.91 2.12
CA GLY A 701 21.35 -27.75 2.78
C GLY A 701 21.78 -27.29 4.18
N GLY A 702 21.08 -26.33 4.79
CA GLY A 702 21.32 -25.92 6.18
C GLY A 702 20.60 -24.63 6.56
N ASP A 703 21.08 -24.01 7.64
CA ASP A 703 20.66 -22.68 8.11
C ASP A 703 21.52 -21.59 7.44
N ALA A 704 20.93 -20.55 6.85
CA ALA A 704 21.75 -19.44 6.38
C ALA A 704 22.49 -18.77 7.56
N LEU A 705 23.65 -18.16 7.31
CA LEU A 705 24.43 -17.48 8.35
C LEU A 705 25.27 -16.33 7.78
N GLY A 706 25.16 -15.15 8.41
CA GLY A 706 25.96 -13.99 8.04
C GLY A 706 25.55 -13.38 6.70
N THR A 707 26.42 -12.56 6.09
CA THR A 707 26.11 -11.89 4.83
C THR A 707 26.24 -12.83 3.63
N TYR A 708 25.37 -12.66 2.64
CA TYR A 708 25.35 -13.48 1.43
C TYR A 708 26.72 -13.55 0.71
N ASN A 709 27.41 -12.41 0.59
CA ASN A 709 28.69 -12.31 -0.12
C ASN A 709 29.85 -13.02 0.61
N ASN A 710 29.80 -13.11 1.95
CA ASN A 710 30.90 -13.67 2.75
C ASN A 710 30.59 -15.07 3.31
N ALA A 711 29.41 -15.61 3.00
CA ALA A 711 28.97 -16.92 3.48
C ALA A 711 29.82 -18.04 2.88
N THR A 712 30.66 -18.66 3.71
CA THR A 712 31.48 -19.85 3.38
C THR A 712 31.00 -21.11 4.10
N LYS A 713 30.05 -20.97 5.02
CA LYS A 713 29.39 -22.05 5.74
C LYS A 713 27.95 -21.67 6.07
N VAL A 714 27.07 -22.66 6.16
CA VAL A 714 25.79 -22.55 6.87
C VAL A 714 26.02 -22.37 8.37
N GLY A 715 24.98 -21.90 9.05
CA GLY A 715 24.90 -21.82 10.50
C GLY A 715 24.78 -23.18 11.16
N ASN A 716 23.99 -23.22 12.23
CA ASN A 716 23.74 -24.48 12.92
C ASN A 716 22.87 -25.41 12.05
N TYR A 717 22.96 -26.71 12.27
CA TYR A 717 22.05 -27.72 11.67
C TYR A 717 22.21 -27.97 10.15
N PRO A 718 23.41 -28.32 9.67
CA PRO A 718 23.62 -28.70 8.27
C PRO A 718 22.74 -29.89 7.87
N PHE A 719 22.31 -29.92 6.61
CA PHE A 719 21.45 -30.99 6.11
C PHE A 719 22.19 -32.32 5.96
N MET A 720 21.53 -33.43 6.28
CA MET A 720 22.04 -34.78 6.00
C MET A 720 20.97 -35.59 5.27
N GLY A 721 21.08 -35.62 3.95
CA GLY A 721 20.05 -36.15 3.07
C GLY A 721 20.28 -35.71 1.63
N LYS A 722 19.26 -35.88 0.78
CA LYS A 722 19.26 -35.48 -0.62
C LYS A 722 18.12 -34.51 -0.88
N VAL A 723 18.35 -33.48 -1.67
CA VAL A 723 17.31 -32.53 -2.10
C VAL A 723 17.22 -32.60 -3.61
N ALA A 724 16.04 -32.89 -4.14
CA ALA A 724 15.79 -32.97 -5.58
C ALA A 724 15.14 -31.71 -6.13
N MET A 725 14.42 -30.96 -5.28
CA MET A 725 13.69 -29.77 -5.71
C MET A 725 13.43 -28.83 -4.54
N VAL A 726 13.54 -27.52 -4.81
CA VAL A 726 13.09 -26.45 -3.93
C VAL A 726 12.36 -25.41 -4.78
N ARG A 727 11.16 -25.02 -4.38
CA ARG A 727 10.44 -23.91 -4.99
C ARG A 727 9.86 -22.97 -3.94
N VAL A 728 9.82 -21.69 -4.27
CA VAL A 728 9.25 -20.64 -3.41
C VAL A 728 8.29 -19.80 -4.25
N TRP A 729 7.06 -19.63 -3.77
CA TRP A 729 6.07 -18.72 -4.34
C TRP A 729 5.86 -17.52 -3.42
N GLY A 730 5.66 -16.36 -4.02
CA GLY A 730 5.18 -15.12 -3.39
C GLY A 730 3.66 -15.08 -3.19
N LYS A 731 3.02 -16.25 -3.07
CA LYS A 731 1.58 -16.39 -2.80
C LYS A 731 1.30 -17.60 -1.92
N ALA A 732 0.14 -17.57 -1.26
CA ALA A 732 -0.41 -18.73 -0.58
C ALA A 732 -1.03 -19.67 -1.63
N LEU A 733 -0.54 -20.91 -1.70
CA LEU A 733 -1.13 -21.96 -2.53
C LEU A 733 -2.37 -22.55 -1.87
N THR A 734 -3.35 -22.91 -2.68
CA THR A 734 -4.54 -23.62 -2.22
C THR A 734 -4.22 -25.09 -1.95
N GLU A 735 -5.09 -25.78 -1.20
CA GLU A 735 -4.97 -27.23 -1.00
C GLU A 735 -4.97 -28.00 -2.33
N ASP A 736 -5.80 -27.57 -3.29
CA ASP A 736 -5.86 -28.19 -4.62
C ASP A 736 -4.57 -27.98 -5.42
N ASP A 737 -3.96 -26.78 -5.33
CA ASP A 737 -2.64 -26.54 -5.92
C ASP A 737 -1.60 -27.50 -5.33
N VAL A 738 -1.58 -27.66 -4.00
CA VAL A 738 -0.62 -28.55 -3.31
C VAL A 738 -0.81 -30.01 -3.71
N LYS A 739 -2.06 -30.50 -3.77
CA LYS A 739 -2.38 -31.86 -4.24
C LYS A 739 -1.96 -32.07 -5.68
N GLN A 740 -2.23 -31.10 -6.55
CA GLN A 740 -1.83 -31.17 -7.94
C GLN A 740 -0.32 -31.23 -8.09
N MET A 741 0.41 -30.39 -7.36
CA MET A 741 1.87 -30.37 -7.40
C MET A 741 2.49 -31.67 -6.88
N TYR A 742 1.92 -32.24 -5.83
CA TYR A 742 2.29 -33.57 -5.36
C TYR A 742 2.08 -34.62 -6.46
N ASN A 743 0.90 -34.63 -7.09
CA ASN A 743 0.59 -35.55 -8.19
C ASN A 743 1.56 -35.40 -9.37
N VAL A 744 1.93 -34.17 -9.72
CA VAL A 744 2.90 -33.91 -10.78
C VAL A 744 4.31 -34.36 -10.37
N THR A 745 4.68 -34.16 -9.10
CA THR A 745 5.97 -34.61 -8.56
C THR A 745 6.09 -36.14 -8.54
N GLN A 746 5.00 -36.85 -8.21
CA GLN A 746 4.98 -38.32 -8.17
C GLN A 746 4.90 -38.95 -9.57
N ASN A 747 3.97 -38.48 -10.41
CA ASN A 747 3.69 -39.11 -11.70
C ASN A 747 4.56 -38.58 -12.84
N LYS A 748 5.18 -37.40 -12.66
CA LYS A 748 6.05 -36.75 -13.65
C LYS A 748 5.41 -36.61 -15.03
N GLN A 749 4.10 -36.44 -15.08
CA GLN A 749 3.35 -36.31 -16.32
C GLN A 749 2.14 -35.40 -16.14
N VAL A 750 1.75 -34.71 -17.21
CA VAL A 750 0.58 -33.85 -17.27
C VAL A 750 -0.15 -34.08 -18.59
N ALA A 751 -1.46 -34.34 -18.50
CA ALA A 751 -2.31 -34.51 -19.66
C ALA A 751 -2.91 -33.17 -20.12
N PHE A 752 -2.97 -33.00 -21.43
CA PHE A 752 -3.49 -31.82 -22.10
C PHE A 752 -4.46 -32.22 -23.23
N THR A 753 -5.31 -31.28 -23.61
CA THR A 753 -6.22 -31.42 -24.75
C THR A 753 -6.16 -30.16 -25.60
N THR A 754 -5.98 -30.30 -26.91
CA THR A 754 -6.04 -29.15 -27.81
C THR A 754 -7.48 -28.64 -28.01
N GLY A 755 -7.60 -27.35 -28.30
CA GLY A 755 -8.86 -26.75 -28.70
C GLY A 755 -9.33 -27.17 -30.10
N THR A 756 -10.45 -26.60 -30.56
CA THR A 756 -11.01 -26.85 -31.89
C THR A 756 -10.06 -26.45 -33.03
N ASN A 757 -9.16 -25.50 -32.79
CA ASN A 757 -8.15 -25.08 -33.77
C ASN A 757 -6.78 -25.76 -33.56
N GLY A 758 -6.72 -26.78 -32.71
CA GLY A 758 -5.52 -27.59 -32.48
C GLY A 758 -4.47 -26.97 -31.57
N TYR A 759 -4.75 -25.84 -30.91
CA TYR A 759 -3.83 -25.19 -29.98
C TYR A 759 -4.12 -25.57 -28.51
N ALA A 760 -3.07 -25.68 -27.69
CA ALA A 760 -3.12 -25.80 -26.23
C ALA A 760 -2.00 -24.96 -25.60
N THR A 761 -2.22 -24.39 -24.42
CA THR A 761 -1.18 -23.69 -23.66
C THR A 761 -0.57 -24.63 -22.62
N CYS A 762 0.76 -24.74 -22.61
CA CYS A 762 1.48 -25.69 -21.77
C CYS A 762 2.65 -25.01 -21.06
N CYS A 763 2.88 -25.37 -19.79
CA CYS A 763 4.08 -25.04 -19.03
C CYS A 763 4.26 -26.08 -17.92
N VAL A 764 5.18 -27.03 -18.09
CA VAL A 764 5.35 -28.16 -17.16
C VAL A 764 6.60 -27.99 -16.27
N PRO A 765 6.55 -28.47 -15.01
CA PRO A 765 7.62 -28.29 -14.02
C PRO A 765 8.72 -29.36 -14.10
N PHE A 766 8.91 -29.96 -15.29
CA PHE A 766 9.94 -30.95 -15.60
C PHE A 766 10.31 -30.86 -17.08
N VAL A 767 11.46 -31.40 -17.46
CA VAL A 767 11.90 -31.46 -18.86
C VAL A 767 11.14 -32.57 -19.57
N THR A 768 10.64 -32.31 -20.77
CA THR A 768 9.78 -33.23 -21.55
C THR A 768 10.22 -33.23 -23.02
N SER A 769 9.79 -34.20 -23.81
CA SER A 769 9.82 -34.11 -25.27
C SER A 769 8.49 -33.61 -25.84
N VAL A 770 8.52 -33.05 -27.05
CA VAL A 770 7.31 -32.73 -27.82
C VAL A 770 6.69 -34.03 -28.33
N PRO A 771 5.39 -34.31 -28.08
CA PRO A 771 4.75 -35.55 -28.52
C PRO A 771 4.61 -35.65 -30.05
N ASP A 772 4.43 -36.89 -30.53
CA ASP A 772 4.24 -37.16 -31.95
C ASP A 772 3.07 -36.38 -32.57
N GLY A 773 3.34 -35.70 -33.69
CA GLY A 773 2.34 -34.90 -34.40
C GLY A 773 2.04 -33.53 -33.78
N PHE A 774 2.90 -33.06 -32.88
CA PHE A 774 2.83 -31.72 -32.30
C PHE A 774 4.07 -30.88 -32.58
N THR A 775 3.88 -29.57 -32.53
CA THR A 775 4.94 -28.55 -32.61
C THR A 775 4.71 -27.52 -31.51
N ALA A 776 5.79 -27.08 -30.86
CA ALA A 776 5.76 -26.10 -29.78
C ALA A 776 6.25 -24.73 -30.26
N TYR A 777 5.50 -23.70 -29.86
CA TYR A 777 5.75 -22.30 -30.22
C TYR A 777 5.88 -21.41 -29.00
N VAL A 778 6.72 -20.39 -29.09
CA VAL A 778 6.74 -19.26 -28.15
C VAL A 778 6.11 -18.03 -28.81
N VAL A 779 5.66 -17.06 -28.00
CA VAL A 779 5.28 -15.75 -28.55
C VAL A 779 6.54 -14.89 -28.63
N SER A 780 7.10 -14.75 -29.83
CA SER A 780 8.34 -13.99 -30.06
C SER A 780 8.11 -12.48 -30.17
N GLU A 781 6.91 -12.07 -30.59
CA GLU A 781 6.52 -10.68 -30.76
C GLU A 781 5.03 -10.47 -30.49
N VAL A 782 4.68 -9.31 -29.94
CA VAL A 782 3.30 -8.83 -29.82
C VAL A 782 3.18 -7.56 -30.65
N THR A 783 2.51 -7.65 -31.80
CA THR A 783 2.25 -6.49 -32.66
C THR A 783 1.04 -5.70 -32.15
N ASN A 784 0.66 -4.64 -32.85
CA ASN A 784 -0.58 -3.94 -32.55
C ASN A 784 -1.80 -4.87 -32.65
N THR A 785 -1.80 -5.86 -33.56
CA THR A 785 -2.97 -6.67 -33.94
C THR A 785 -2.87 -8.17 -33.66
N SER A 786 -1.65 -8.70 -33.58
CA SER A 786 -1.36 -10.12 -33.54
C SER A 786 -0.32 -10.47 -32.49
N VAL A 787 -0.28 -11.75 -32.12
CA VAL A 787 0.88 -12.39 -31.50
C VAL A 787 1.57 -13.22 -32.56
N VAL A 788 2.88 -13.09 -32.67
CA VAL A 788 3.71 -13.85 -33.61
C VAL A 788 4.26 -15.07 -32.87
N LEU A 789 3.93 -16.25 -33.39
CA LEU A 789 4.42 -17.53 -32.90
C LEU A 789 5.68 -17.92 -33.65
N LYS A 790 6.77 -18.14 -32.90
CA LYS A 790 8.01 -18.71 -33.42
C LYS A 790 8.11 -20.16 -32.98
N GLU A 791 8.35 -21.06 -33.93
CA GLU A 791 8.62 -22.47 -33.64
C GLU A 791 9.90 -22.59 -32.81
N VAL A 792 9.86 -23.40 -31.76
CA VAL A 792 11.03 -23.66 -30.91
C VAL A 792 11.38 -25.13 -30.76
N ALA A 793 10.43 -26.03 -31.04
CA ALA A 793 10.63 -27.47 -30.98
C ALA A 793 9.52 -28.18 -31.76
N SER A 794 9.87 -29.26 -32.44
CA SER A 794 8.98 -30.14 -33.17
C SER A 794 8.97 -31.54 -32.57
N SER A 795 8.13 -32.43 -33.10
CA SER A 795 7.98 -33.84 -32.66
C SER A 795 9.31 -34.51 -32.30
N GLY A 796 9.45 -34.97 -31.05
CA GLY A 796 10.65 -35.62 -30.53
C GLY A 796 11.70 -34.69 -29.92
N ASP A 797 11.67 -33.38 -30.23
CA ASP A 797 12.59 -32.41 -29.66
C ASP A 797 12.33 -32.19 -28.17
N ILE A 798 13.38 -31.79 -27.44
CA ILE A 798 13.33 -31.59 -25.99
C ILE A 798 12.87 -30.17 -25.65
N LEU A 799 11.86 -30.09 -24.76
CA LEU A 799 11.41 -28.86 -24.12
C LEU A 799 11.99 -28.75 -22.71
N PRO A 800 12.76 -27.70 -22.41
CA PRO A 800 13.25 -27.45 -21.05
C PRO A 800 12.11 -27.22 -20.05
N GLN A 801 12.39 -27.51 -18.78
CA GLN A 801 11.46 -27.25 -17.67
C GLN A 801 11.01 -25.79 -17.64
N GLY A 802 9.72 -25.58 -17.39
CA GLY A 802 9.18 -24.25 -17.09
C GLY A 802 9.07 -23.29 -18.26
N ILE A 803 9.38 -23.73 -19.48
CA ILE A 803 9.21 -22.89 -20.67
C ILE A 803 7.72 -22.86 -21.06
N PRO A 804 7.08 -21.67 -21.06
CA PRO A 804 5.70 -21.55 -21.50
C PRO A 804 5.61 -21.61 -23.02
N VAL A 805 4.82 -22.55 -23.54
CA VAL A 805 4.65 -22.76 -24.98
C VAL A 805 3.18 -22.89 -25.37
N ILE A 806 2.89 -22.51 -26.61
CA ILE A 806 1.66 -22.87 -27.30
C ILE A 806 1.97 -24.13 -28.12
N MET A 807 1.33 -25.23 -27.76
CA MET A 807 1.42 -26.50 -28.47
C MET A 807 0.38 -26.53 -29.59
N LYS A 808 0.79 -26.89 -30.81
CA LYS A 808 -0.10 -27.04 -31.97
C LYS A 808 -0.07 -28.49 -32.47
N GLY A 809 -1.25 -29.09 -32.58
CA GLY A 809 -1.45 -30.42 -33.18
C GLY A 809 -2.81 -30.56 -33.85
N ALA A 810 -3.33 -31.79 -33.90
CA ALA A 810 -4.69 -32.06 -34.38
C ALA A 810 -5.75 -31.43 -33.46
N SER A 811 -6.94 -31.15 -34.00
CA SER A 811 -8.07 -30.58 -33.26
C SER A 811 -8.60 -31.54 -32.20
N ARG A 812 -8.88 -31.04 -30.99
CA ARG A 812 -9.42 -31.84 -29.86
C ARG A 812 -8.63 -33.13 -29.57
N SER A 813 -7.32 -33.07 -29.76
CA SER A 813 -6.40 -34.18 -29.53
C SER A 813 -5.93 -34.18 -28.08
N ASN A 814 -5.99 -35.32 -27.42
CA ASN A 814 -5.42 -35.54 -26.11
C ASN A 814 -3.94 -35.92 -26.27
N PHE A 815 -3.08 -35.32 -25.45
CA PHE A 815 -1.66 -35.66 -25.39
C PHE A 815 -1.16 -35.56 -23.95
N THR A 816 -0.06 -36.23 -23.67
CA THR A 816 0.58 -36.18 -22.34
C THR A 816 2.02 -35.72 -22.52
N LEU A 817 2.45 -34.79 -21.68
CA LEU A 817 3.85 -34.45 -21.52
C LEU A 817 4.37 -35.21 -20.31
N SER A 818 5.46 -35.95 -20.48
CA SER A 818 6.06 -36.79 -19.45
C SER A 818 7.53 -36.45 -19.29
N ALA A 819 8.03 -36.53 -18.06
CA ALA A 819 9.44 -36.29 -17.81
C ALA A 819 10.30 -37.32 -18.56
N ILE A 820 11.38 -36.82 -19.16
CA ILE A 820 12.34 -37.64 -19.88
C ILE A 820 13.54 -37.98 -18.99
N ASP A 821 14.30 -38.99 -19.41
CA ASP A 821 15.58 -39.32 -18.79
C ASP A 821 16.64 -38.25 -19.13
N GLN A 822 17.22 -37.62 -18.11
CA GLN A 822 18.25 -36.58 -18.22
C GLN A 822 19.69 -37.10 -17.98
N SER A 823 19.88 -38.43 -17.98
CA SER A 823 21.20 -39.04 -17.79
C SER A 823 22.20 -38.73 -18.91
N THR A 824 21.71 -38.34 -20.08
CA THR A 824 22.52 -37.84 -21.21
C THR A 824 22.35 -36.35 -21.38
N GLU A 825 23.46 -35.63 -21.63
CA GLU A 825 23.46 -34.20 -21.89
C GLU A 825 22.58 -33.88 -23.11
N TYR A 826 21.59 -33.00 -22.94
CA TYR A 826 20.74 -32.52 -24.02
C TYR A 826 20.95 -31.02 -24.21
N THR A 827 21.47 -30.65 -25.38
CA THR A 827 21.75 -29.26 -25.75
C THR A 827 20.53 -28.64 -26.39
N ASN A 828 19.53 -28.24 -25.61
CA ASN A 828 18.46 -27.35 -26.08
C ASN A 828 18.44 -26.04 -25.27
N THR A 829 19.62 -25.48 -25.06
CA THR A 829 19.84 -24.20 -24.37
C THR A 829 19.24 -23.00 -25.12
N ASP A 830 19.11 -23.09 -26.45
CA ASP A 830 18.67 -21.97 -27.29
C ASP A 830 17.21 -21.57 -27.10
N ILE A 831 16.32 -22.50 -26.70
CA ILE A 831 14.91 -22.18 -26.49
C ILE A 831 14.75 -21.23 -25.30
N SER A 832 15.54 -21.44 -24.24
CA SER A 832 15.48 -20.66 -23.00
C SER A 832 15.99 -19.22 -23.16
N SER A 833 16.75 -18.95 -24.22
CA SER A 833 17.30 -17.63 -24.56
C SER A 833 16.46 -16.89 -25.62
N GLN A 834 15.49 -17.55 -26.27
CA GLN A 834 14.57 -16.87 -27.19
C GLN A 834 13.66 -15.89 -26.44
N PRO A 835 13.33 -14.72 -27.04
CA PRO A 835 12.25 -13.88 -26.55
C PRO A 835 10.95 -14.66 -26.46
N ASN A 836 10.30 -14.60 -25.29
CA ASN A 836 8.99 -15.19 -25.07
C ASN A 836 8.14 -14.27 -24.21
N TYR A 837 7.04 -13.77 -24.77
CA TYR A 837 6.09 -12.90 -24.06
C TYR A 837 5.08 -13.69 -23.22
N LEU A 838 5.04 -15.02 -23.34
CA LEU A 838 4.16 -15.85 -22.51
C LEU A 838 4.70 -15.98 -21.08
N VAL A 839 3.78 -16.06 -20.12
CA VAL A 839 4.06 -16.40 -18.74
C VAL A 839 3.38 -17.72 -18.40
N GLY A 840 4.15 -18.66 -17.87
CA GLY A 840 3.66 -19.96 -17.42
C GLY A 840 3.26 -19.99 -15.96
N SER A 841 2.38 -20.91 -15.60
CA SER A 841 2.01 -21.21 -14.22
C SER A 841 1.90 -22.72 -14.02
N TYR A 842 2.55 -23.26 -12.99
CA TYR A 842 2.43 -24.68 -12.62
C TYR A 842 1.14 -24.96 -11.84
N CYS A 843 0.62 -23.96 -11.15
CA CYS A 843 -0.59 -24.01 -10.34
C CYS A 843 -1.73 -23.29 -11.07
N GLN A 844 -2.97 -23.48 -10.61
CA GLN A 844 -4.09 -22.73 -11.15
C GLN A 844 -3.85 -21.22 -10.90
N LYS A 845 -4.22 -20.38 -11.87
CA LYS A 845 -4.00 -18.94 -11.78
C LYS A 845 -5.23 -18.18 -12.25
N THR A 846 -5.65 -17.19 -11.47
CA THR A 846 -6.67 -16.23 -11.93
C THR A 846 -6.00 -15.12 -12.73
N ILE A 847 -6.35 -15.01 -14.00
CA ILE A 847 -6.06 -13.82 -14.80
C ILE A 847 -7.14 -12.80 -14.47
N THR A 848 -6.78 -11.79 -13.66
CA THR A 848 -7.69 -10.71 -13.29
C THR A 848 -8.18 -9.95 -14.52
N THR A 849 -9.41 -9.45 -14.41
CA THR A 849 -10.04 -8.63 -15.46
C THR A 849 -9.10 -7.53 -15.97
N GLY A 850 -8.76 -7.61 -17.26
CA GLY A 850 -7.97 -6.61 -17.97
C GLY A 850 -6.45 -6.70 -17.82
N THR A 851 -5.90 -7.75 -17.18
CA THR A 851 -4.45 -7.89 -16.93
C THR A 851 -3.75 -8.93 -17.82
N GLY A 852 -4.50 -9.62 -18.69
CA GLY A 852 -3.90 -10.55 -19.64
C GLY A 852 -4.86 -11.11 -20.69
N TYR A 853 -4.29 -11.93 -21.57
CA TYR A 853 -4.98 -12.62 -22.66
C TYR A 853 -4.75 -14.12 -22.55
N TYR A 854 -5.78 -14.90 -22.88
CA TYR A 854 -5.77 -16.36 -22.80
C TYR A 854 -6.31 -17.00 -24.07
N LEU A 855 -5.90 -18.24 -24.32
CA LEU A 855 -6.39 -19.03 -25.44
C LEU A 855 -7.72 -19.72 -25.03
N LYS A 856 -8.79 -19.46 -25.78
CA LYS A 856 -10.07 -20.19 -25.60
C LYS A 856 -10.01 -21.55 -26.28
N THR A 857 -10.65 -22.57 -25.70
CA THR A 857 -10.77 -23.91 -26.31
C THR A 857 -11.38 -23.88 -27.71
N SER A 858 -12.28 -22.93 -28.01
CA SER A 858 -12.88 -22.75 -29.33
C SER A 858 -12.17 -21.73 -30.24
N GLY A 859 -11.17 -21.03 -29.70
CA GLY A 859 -10.57 -19.84 -30.32
C GLY A 859 -9.33 -20.14 -31.16
N ASN A 860 -9.02 -19.25 -32.10
CA ASN A 860 -7.78 -19.22 -32.89
C ASN A 860 -6.99 -17.92 -32.61
N SER A 861 -7.22 -17.33 -31.44
CA SER A 861 -6.74 -16.01 -31.04
C SER A 861 -6.55 -16.00 -29.52
N MET A 862 -5.72 -15.07 -29.04
CA MET A 862 -5.57 -14.78 -27.62
C MET A 862 -6.63 -13.74 -27.23
N TYR A 863 -7.55 -14.07 -26.33
CA TYR A 863 -8.67 -13.21 -25.94
C TYR A 863 -8.39 -12.50 -24.63
N ARG A 864 -8.76 -11.22 -24.54
CA ARG A 864 -8.63 -10.46 -23.30
C ARG A 864 -9.54 -11.03 -22.22
N ALA A 865 -9.03 -11.15 -21.00
CA ALA A 865 -9.84 -11.42 -19.82
C ALA A 865 -10.75 -10.20 -19.53
N THR A 866 -11.99 -10.25 -19.99
CA THR A 866 -13.04 -9.23 -19.70
C THR A 866 -13.75 -9.46 -18.37
N THR A 867 -13.57 -10.65 -17.81
CA THR A 867 -13.88 -11.04 -16.44
C THR A 867 -12.69 -11.85 -15.94
N ASP A 868 -12.64 -12.09 -14.63
CA ASP A 868 -11.62 -12.98 -14.06
C ASP A 868 -11.70 -14.35 -14.74
N TYR A 869 -10.56 -14.82 -15.24
CA TYR A 869 -10.45 -16.10 -15.93
C TYR A 869 -9.53 -17.03 -15.14
N SER A 870 -10.03 -18.22 -14.83
CA SER A 870 -9.24 -19.26 -14.21
C SER A 870 -8.40 -20.00 -15.26
N LEU A 871 -7.13 -19.63 -15.38
CA LEU A 871 -6.14 -20.37 -16.14
C LEU A 871 -5.87 -21.72 -15.45
N PRO A 872 -5.98 -22.85 -16.17
CA PRO A 872 -5.60 -24.15 -15.64
C PRO A 872 -4.13 -24.19 -15.21
N ALA A 873 -3.81 -25.10 -14.30
CA ALA A 873 -2.43 -25.38 -13.95
C ALA A 873 -1.66 -26.00 -15.12
N CYS A 874 -0.34 -25.86 -15.04
CA CYS A 874 0.60 -26.23 -16.09
C CYS A 874 0.27 -25.59 -17.46
N SER A 875 -0.28 -24.37 -17.47
CA SER A 875 -0.62 -23.61 -18.66
C SER A 875 0.07 -22.25 -18.67
N CYS A 876 -0.08 -21.51 -19.77
CA CYS A 876 0.48 -20.17 -19.94
C CYS A 876 -0.53 -19.18 -20.51
N TYR A 877 -0.23 -17.89 -20.35
CA TYR A 877 -1.02 -16.77 -20.82
C TYR A 877 -0.12 -15.61 -21.27
N LEU A 878 -0.69 -14.60 -21.91
CA LEU A 878 0.01 -13.37 -22.30
C LEU A 878 -0.35 -12.25 -21.30
N PRO A 879 0.57 -11.81 -20.42
CA PRO A 879 0.33 -10.64 -19.56
C PRO A 879 0.28 -9.36 -20.40
N SER A 880 -0.77 -8.55 -20.21
CA SER A 880 -0.90 -7.25 -20.89
C SER A 880 -2.07 -6.45 -20.32
N THR A 881 -1.86 -5.14 -20.14
CA THR A 881 -2.91 -4.18 -19.76
C THR A 881 -3.56 -3.50 -20.97
N ALA A 882 -3.17 -3.88 -22.19
CA ALA A 882 -3.75 -3.35 -23.41
C ALA A 882 -5.27 -3.60 -23.46
N LYS A 883 -6.04 -2.62 -23.92
CA LYS A 883 -7.51 -2.66 -23.93
C LYS A 883 -8.12 -3.32 -25.17
N ARG A 884 -7.34 -4.10 -25.92
CA ARG A 884 -7.79 -4.77 -27.15
C ARG A 884 -8.68 -5.98 -26.81
N SER A 885 -9.64 -6.33 -27.65
CA SER A 885 -10.52 -7.48 -27.40
C SER A 885 -9.81 -8.82 -27.58
N LEU A 886 -8.94 -8.92 -28.60
CA LEU A 886 -8.13 -10.10 -28.91
C LEU A 886 -6.87 -9.72 -29.71
N TYR A 887 -5.90 -10.63 -29.71
CA TYR A 887 -4.81 -10.70 -30.67
C TYR A 887 -5.00 -11.92 -31.57
N SER A 888 -4.93 -11.74 -32.89
CA SER A 888 -4.86 -12.87 -33.82
C SER A 888 -3.55 -13.63 -33.62
N ILE A 889 -3.56 -14.92 -33.92
CA ILE A 889 -2.34 -15.73 -33.92
C ILE A 889 -1.77 -15.75 -35.34
N GLU A 890 -0.51 -15.35 -35.48
CA GLU A 890 0.29 -15.44 -36.70
C GLU A 890 1.46 -16.38 -36.44
N VAL A 891 1.81 -17.23 -37.39
CA VAL A 891 2.99 -18.10 -37.28
C VAL A 891 4.09 -17.49 -38.15
N GLN A 892 5.27 -17.30 -37.56
CA GLN A 892 6.43 -16.79 -38.28
C GLN A 892 6.81 -17.78 -39.39
N GLU A 893 6.85 -17.31 -40.63
CA GLU A 893 7.37 -18.13 -41.75
C GLU A 893 8.88 -18.34 -41.53
N SER A 894 9.33 -19.60 -41.66
CA SER A 894 10.74 -19.96 -41.51
C SER A 894 11.59 -19.26 -42.57
N GLU A 895 12.59 -18.47 -42.16
CA GLU A 895 13.68 -18.06 -43.03
C GLU A 895 14.66 -19.24 -43.22
N ASP A 896 14.25 -20.27 -43.94
CA ASP A 896 15.17 -21.28 -44.47
C ASP A 896 15.15 -21.23 -46.00
N ILE A 897 16.26 -20.70 -46.54
CA ILE A 897 16.92 -21.07 -47.79
C ILE A 897 15.98 -21.15 -49.02
N VAL A 898 16.20 -20.22 -49.95
CA VAL A 898 15.83 -20.33 -51.37
C VAL A 898 15.93 -21.82 -51.79
N PRO A 899 14.82 -22.50 -52.13
CA PRO A 899 14.92 -23.84 -52.65
C PRO A 899 15.82 -23.73 -53.87
N SER A 900 16.91 -24.50 -53.90
CA SER A 900 17.60 -24.78 -55.16
C SER A 900 16.52 -25.27 -56.11
N LEU A 901 16.06 -24.38 -56.98
CA LEU A 901 15.08 -24.70 -58.01
C LEU A 901 15.70 -25.85 -58.78
N GLN A 902 15.09 -27.03 -58.67
CA GLN A 902 15.18 -28.01 -59.73
C GLN A 902 14.87 -27.25 -61.02
N GLN A 903 15.88 -27.12 -61.87
CA GLN A 903 15.74 -26.58 -63.22
C GLN A 903 14.64 -27.39 -63.90
N ASN A 904 13.51 -26.74 -64.14
CA ASN A 904 12.56 -27.20 -65.13
C ASN A 904 13.06 -26.65 -66.49
N PRO A 905 13.58 -27.47 -67.43
CA PRO A 905 14.41 -26.98 -68.54
C PRO A 905 13.69 -26.18 -69.64
N ASN A 906 12.38 -25.91 -69.54
CA ASN A 906 11.57 -25.57 -70.73
C ASN A 906 10.74 -24.28 -70.68
N SER A 907 11.11 -23.26 -69.89
CA SER A 907 10.48 -21.93 -70.05
C SER A 907 11.50 -20.79 -70.05
N ILE A 908 11.95 -20.41 -71.26
CA ILE A 908 12.82 -19.25 -71.42
C ILE A 908 12.05 -17.97 -71.03
N PRO A 909 12.58 -17.14 -70.11
CA PRO A 909 11.91 -15.91 -69.67
C PRO A 909 11.84 -14.85 -70.79
N SER A 910 10.74 -14.10 -70.84
CA SER A 910 10.64 -12.86 -71.62
C SER A 910 10.85 -11.65 -70.71
N TYR A 911 11.43 -10.57 -71.25
CA TYR A 911 11.71 -9.33 -70.54
C TYR A 911 11.07 -8.13 -71.26
N ASP A 912 10.77 -7.05 -70.54
CA ASP A 912 10.42 -5.79 -71.16
C ASP A 912 11.67 -5.04 -71.64
N LEU A 913 11.48 -3.92 -72.36
CA LEU A 913 12.60 -3.10 -72.84
C LEU A 913 13.40 -2.43 -71.70
N GLN A 914 12.92 -2.52 -70.46
CA GLN A 914 13.58 -2.01 -69.25
C GLN A 914 14.28 -3.14 -68.47
N GLY A 915 14.34 -4.35 -69.02
CA GLY A 915 15.07 -5.50 -68.45
C GLY A 915 14.32 -6.25 -67.35
N ARG A 916 13.03 -5.98 -67.13
CA ARG A 916 12.22 -6.66 -66.11
C ARG A 916 11.54 -7.88 -66.72
N ARG A 917 11.52 -8.99 -65.97
CA ARG A 917 10.89 -10.24 -66.41
C ARG A 917 9.36 -10.07 -66.51
N ILE A 918 8.79 -10.42 -67.65
CA ILE A 918 7.34 -10.36 -67.89
C ILE A 918 6.76 -11.75 -67.70
N VAL A 919 5.77 -11.88 -66.82
CA VAL A 919 5.13 -13.16 -66.48
C VAL A 919 3.97 -13.50 -67.44
N ASN A 920 3.32 -12.49 -68.03
CA ASN A 920 2.27 -12.64 -69.05
C ASN A 920 2.48 -11.65 -70.21
N THR A 921 2.57 -12.13 -71.46
CA THR A 921 2.73 -11.27 -72.64
C THR A 921 1.45 -10.52 -72.95
N HIS A 922 1.41 -9.21 -72.66
CA HIS A 922 0.37 -8.29 -73.12
C HIS A 922 0.79 -7.62 -74.45
N LYS A 923 -0.17 -7.04 -75.20
CA LYS A 923 0.09 -6.37 -76.48
C LYS A 923 1.23 -5.37 -76.36
N GLY A 924 2.30 -5.57 -77.13
CA GLY A 924 3.53 -4.78 -77.01
C GLY A 924 4.79 -5.55 -77.39
N ILE A 925 5.95 -4.87 -77.23
CA ILE A 925 7.27 -5.41 -77.59
C ILE A 925 7.93 -5.98 -76.32
N SER A 926 8.33 -7.24 -76.36
CA SER A 926 9.13 -7.91 -75.33
C SER A 926 10.42 -8.46 -75.91
N ILE A 927 11.42 -8.75 -75.07
CA ILE A 927 12.70 -9.36 -75.45
C ILE A 927 12.72 -10.79 -74.92
N LYS A 928 12.84 -11.77 -75.83
CA LYS A 928 13.02 -13.18 -75.48
C LYS A 928 14.24 -13.69 -76.23
N GLU A 929 15.20 -14.29 -75.51
CA GLU A 929 16.51 -14.71 -76.07
C GLU A 929 17.26 -13.59 -76.82
N GLY A 930 17.18 -12.34 -76.34
CA GLY A 930 17.85 -11.21 -76.97
C GLY A 930 17.22 -10.71 -78.27
N LYS A 931 16.07 -11.27 -78.70
CA LYS A 931 15.30 -10.82 -79.87
C LYS A 931 14.03 -10.08 -79.44
N LYS A 932 13.71 -8.97 -80.11
CA LYS A 932 12.46 -8.23 -79.89
C LYS A 932 11.28 -8.98 -80.53
N ILE A 933 10.31 -9.39 -79.74
CA ILE A 933 9.06 -10.03 -80.16
C ILE A 933 7.92 -9.04 -79.97
N ILE A 934 7.18 -8.77 -81.04
CA ILE A 934 5.99 -7.90 -81.04
C ILE A 934 4.76 -8.78 -80.97
N THR A 935 3.96 -8.60 -79.92
CA THR A 935 2.70 -9.34 -79.72
C THR A 935 1.55 -8.39 -80.03
N HIS A 936 0.73 -8.73 -81.04
CA HIS A 936 -0.31 -7.85 -81.59
C HIS A 936 -1.65 -7.89 -80.87
#